data_AF-A0A9E3TG55-F1
#
_entry.id   AF-A0A9E3TG55-F1
#
_cell.length_a   1.000
_cell.length_b   1.000
_cell.length_c   1.000
_cell.angle_alpha   90.00
_cell.angle_beta   90.00
_cell.angle_gamma   90.00
#
_symmetry.space_group_name_H-M   'P 1'
#
loop_
_entity.id
_entity.type
_entity.pdbx_description
1 polymer ?
#
loop_
_entity_poly.entity_id
_entity_poly.type
_entity_poly.pdbx_seq_one_letter_code
_entity_poly.pdbx_strand_id
1 'polypeptide(L)'
;MPRQWRWIGPAMLFLIAATGGSAARGDVATEPPTGPVSVSEPVVPTITKAVRDLPDPRPERDSFVLEVKRREEFGFVPTLYPVQPRVDPLVELQRLEAAARVPDGFGTPTHNYEGQSTPYTPPDATGDVGPTYFVQTVNQATTLVTIIDKSTGEFVKTFTLQSLASTLPCSSGYCDAIVQYDRAADRWILSQLPTSGGDVCVYVSTTGDPNGSYYAYDFVTEGDLTDYPKYGVWPQNGAGGSYLLGANAWATVGTRDLFAFDREKMLAGQPATFQKFSISAMPNSGIQLVLPSALQGNTAPPDGEPAIFARPRDDEAEDGASTPGYDLLELWALSVDWSTPANSTLTNLPPLHLTDFDMTLCGMGSTWNCMPQPDTTQKIDPIREPLFYPFAYRNFGDHQALVGTFAEDVDGTDHAALRWFELRRSTGSWFLYQEGVVGGEANVHRSVASIGIDQSGNIAMAYTRTGTTAPYYPSIYYKGRLATDPLGTMPQGEYVIADASNSMTVAERWGDYAGGGIDPVDDCTFWFTTEYGGWLETRVAAVRFDACGCLAVPEAPTASLTVPSDNRIDVGWNDSPSASITQYGVLRATTPGGPYTTIATVTDSSPGVGNGSAYTYHDDTVSGGIRYYYVVKSNDGLACTSAGSAEVDGLATGGCRLAPAFGGITGVLNPGAATCTLNLAWTGGSSSCGSSLMYNVYRSTTAGFVPSPANRIATGVTGTTYADEAGITGDTTYYYVVRAADPATGVEDANTLQSSAVPTGPITNASWTDTFEATSGGGFDLPGWTRNIINGGSNWTWSTVRRHDGTHSWLAQDVGSTSDMVLASPAFRVGPATTLSFWHTYRFEGTTSTCYDGGTLEYTLDGTMWMVVPSSDFTSGGYTGTINPFYTNPLGGRRGWCAGTIGTMTQVTVNLGGDANFVERTVRLRWHAGSDYTGSSTGWFVDTVTVSNLETPASCATACTAAASPTVVYATLADGLKVSSTGAAGYDVVRGSVSTLLQGGFSVSTDVCLANDAARTTFVDPDLPVAGDADWYLVRAFNACGVGTYDDGSASQIGSRDAAIAASEGACP
;
A
#
# COMPACT_ATOMS: atom_id res chain seq x y z
N MET A 1 62.95 46.67 -30.65
CA MET A 1 63.56 46.66 -29.29
C MET A 1 62.45 46.80 -28.27
N PRO A 2 62.49 46.18 -27.06
CA PRO A 2 63.29 45.04 -26.60
C PRO A 2 62.43 43.87 -26.07
N ARG A 3 62.99 42.65 -26.02
CA ARG A 3 62.93 41.72 -24.86
C ARG A 3 63.87 40.53 -25.11
N GLN A 4 64.55 40.14 -24.05
CA GLN A 4 65.82 39.42 -24.05
C GLN A 4 65.69 37.88 -24.13
N TRP A 5 66.80 37.30 -24.54
CA TRP A 5 67.06 35.94 -24.98
C TRP A 5 67.41 34.96 -23.84
N ARG A 6 67.16 33.66 -24.07
CA ARG A 6 68.16 32.57 -23.90
C ARG A 6 67.64 31.24 -24.47
N TRP A 7 68.49 30.59 -25.27
CA TRP A 7 68.46 29.18 -25.69
C TRP A 7 69.90 28.65 -25.68
N ILE A 8 70.06 27.35 -25.42
CA ILE A 8 70.96 26.33 -26.04
C ILE A 8 71.17 25.16 -25.04
N GLY A 9 70.87 23.91 -25.46
CA GLY A 9 71.00 22.62 -24.73
C GLY A 9 72.43 22.03 -24.74
N PRO A 10 72.69 20.70 -24.91
CA PRO A 10 71.90 19.45 -24.76
C PRO A 10 72.62 18.32 -23.93
N ALA A 11 71.96 17.14 -23.73
CA ALA A 11 72.41 15.72 -23.56
C ALA A 11 73.79 15.35 -22.88
N MET A 12 74.04 14.28 -22.10
CA MET A 12 73.66 12.84 -22.18
C MET A 12 74.46 11.97 -21.14
N LEU A 13 74.10 10.66 -20.98
CA LEU A 13 74.85 9.46 -20.45
C LEU A 13 74.92 9.20 -18.90
N PHE A 14 74.79 7.98 -18.31
CA PHE A 14 74.74 6.57 -18.77
C PHE A 14 74.07 5.63 -17.72
N LEU A 15 73.44 4.56 -18.25
CA LEU A 15 72.86 3.34 -17.66
C LEU A 15 73.88 2.31 -17.09
N ILE A 16 73.41 1.42 -16.18
CA ILE A 16 73.46 -0.09 -16.15
C ILE A 16 72.96 -0.52 -14.76
N ALA A 17 71.71 -1.00 -14.59
CA ALA A 17 71.18 -2.37 -14.70
C ALA A 17 71.30 -3.24 -13.41
N ALA A 18 70.15 -3.52 -12.80
CA ALA A 18 69.84 -4.78 -12.12
C ALA A 18 68.34 -5.07 -12.33
N THR A 19 68.08 -6.16 -13.04
CA THR A 19 66.80 -6.65 -13.51
C THR A 19 66.04 -7.40 -12.43
N GLY A 20 64.80 -7.00 -12.16
CA GLY A 20 63.76 -7.82 -11.53
C GLY A 20 62.47 -7.53 -12.28
N GLY A 21 62.22 -8.27 -13.36
CA GLY A 21 61.05 -8.08 -14.20
C GLY A 21 59.79 -8.59 -13.52
N SER A 22 58.86 -7.70 -13.21
CA SER A 22 57.44 -8.06 -13.19
C SER A 22 56.95 -7.91 -14.62
N ALA A 23 56.78 -9.05 -15.29
CA ALA A 23 56.14 -9.09 -16.58
C ALA A 23 54.73 -8.50 -16.43
N ALA A 24 54.48 -7.36 -17.09
CA ALA A 24 53.15 -7.08 -17.61
C ALA A 24 52.80 -8.30 -18.50
N ARG A 25 51.89 -9.15 -18.01
CA ARG A 25 51.52 -10.38 -18.70
C ARG A 25 50.04 -10.30 -19.03
N GLY A 26 49.78 -10.14 -20.32
CA GLY A 26 48.52 -10.47 -20.98
C GLY A 26 47.54 -9.32 -21.06
N ASP A 27 47.63 -8.53 -22.13
CA ASP A 27 46.43 -7.99 -22.76
C ASP A 27 45.45 -9.16 -22.98
N VAL A 28 44.44 -9.29 -22.14
CA VAL A 28 43.24 -10.04 -22.52
C VAL A 28 42.66 -9.22 -23.67
N ALA A 29 42.67 -9.78 -24.87
CA ALA A 29 41.99 -9.17 -26.00
C ALA A 29 40.54 -8.91 -25.54
N THR A 30 40.13 -7.64 -25.44
CA THR A 30 38.73 -7.32 -25.30
C THR A 30 38.05 -7.95 -26.51
N GLU A 31 37.22 -8.97 -26.28
CA GLU A 31 36.40 -9.55 -27.33
C GLU A 31 35.70 -8.40 -28.07
N PRO A 32 35.67 -8.41 -29.41
CA PRO A 32 35.03 -7.32 -30.15
C PRO A 32 33.57 -7.20 -29.68
N PRO A 33 33.04 -5.97 -29.53
CA PRO A 33 31.66 -5.77 -29.11
C PRO A 33 30.72 -6.60 -29.99
N THR A 34 29.78 -7.30 -29.35
CA THR A 34 28.78 -8.09 -30.06
C THR A 34 27.53 -7.24 -30.29
N GLY A 35 26.90 -7.41 -31.45
CA GLY A 35 25.61 -6.81 -31.74
C GLY A 35 24.45 -7.62 -31.14
N PRO A 36 23.20 -7.14 -31.26
CA PRO A 36 22.04 -7.90 -30.83
C PRO A 36 21.92 -9.20 -31.64
N VAL A 37 21.61 -10.28 -30.94
CA VAL A 37 21.34 -11.61 -31.53
C VAL A 37 19.99 -11.60 -32.25
N SER A 38 19.01 -10.89 -31.70
CA SER A 38 17.73 -10.62 -32.35
C SER A 38 17.11 -9.31 -31.91
N VAL A 39 16.20 -8.80 -32.73
CA VAL A 39 15.34 -7.64 -32.45
C VAL A 39 13.91 -8.13 -32.61
N SER A 40 13.06 -7.85 -31.62
CA SER A 40 11.67 -8.29 -31.66
C SER A 40 10.86 -7.53 -32.71
N GLU A 41 9.75 -8.11 -33.13
CA GLU A 41 8.68 -7.34 -33.76
C GLU A 41 8.08 -6.33 -32.75
N PRO A 42 7.50 -5.20 -33.21
CA PRO A 42 6.85 -4.24 -32.33
C PRO A 42 5.60 -4.81 -31.66
N VAL A 43 5.55 -4.72 -30.33
CA VAL A 43 4.40 -5.11 -29.50
C VAL A 43 3.55 -3.89 -29.19
N VAL A 44 2.28 -3.93 -29.61
CA VAL A 44 1.30 -2.89 -29.30
C VAL A 44 0.73 -3.14 -27.90
N PRO A 45 0.80 -2.17 -26.96
CA PRO A 45 0.25 -2.38 -25.63
C PRO A 45 -1.27 -2.35 -25.64
N THR A 46 -1.86 -2.95 -24.62
CA THR A 46 -3.23 -2.65 -24.22
C THR A 46 -3.23 -1.67 -23.05
N ILE A 47 -4.27 -0.83 -22.95
CA ILE A 47 -4.47 0.01 -21.77
C ILE A 47 -5.39 -0.70 -20.79
N THR A 48 -4.96 -0.84 -19.55
CA THR A 48 -5.73 -1.53 -18.51
C THR A 48 -6.83 -0.62 -17.97
N LYS A 49 -7.77 -1.20 -17.22
CA LYS A 49 -8.57 -0.41 -16.27
C LYS A 49 -7.65 0.19 -15.20
N ALA A 50 -8.10 1.25 -14.54
CA ALA A 50 -7.38 1.75 -13.39
C ALA A 50 -7.37 0.70 -12.27
N VAL A 51 -6.26 0.55 -11.57
CA VAL A 51 -6.09 -0.42 -10.48
C VAL A 51 -7.14 -0.23 -9.39
N ARG A 52 -7.53 1.03 -9.10
CA ARG A 52 -8.62 1.33 -8.14
C ARG A 52 -9.97 0.69 -8.52
N ASP A 53 -10.19 0.42 -9.81
CA ASP A 53 -11.42 -0.18 -10.35
C ASP A 53 -11.30 -1.69 -10.56
N LEU A 54 -10.12 -2.27 -10.31
CA LEU A 54 -9.92 -3.72 -10.35
C LEU A 54 -10.55 -4.37 -9.12
N PRO A 55 -11.07 -5.60 -9.24
CA PRO A 55 -11.58 -6.32 -8.10
C PRO A 55 -10.46 -6.58 -7.09
N ASP A 56 -10.81 -6.61 -5.80
CA ASP A 56 -9.90 -7.12 -4.77
C ASP A 56 -9.59 -8.60 -5.05
N PRO A 57 -8.37 -9.06 -4.71
CA PRO A 57 -8.00 -10.45 -4.92
C PRO A 57 -8.93 -11.35 -4.11
N ARG A 58 -9.39 -12.42 -4.74
CA ARG A 58 -10.11 -13.47 -4.04
C ARG A 58 -9.07 -14.37 -3.36
N PRO A 59 -9.15 -14.63 -2.05
CA PRO A 59 -8.26 -15.59 -1.42
C PRO A 59 -8.47 -16.96 -2.07
N GLU A 60 -7.48 -17.45 -2.82
CA GLU A 60 -7.45 -18.85 -3.26
C GLU A 60 -7.08 -19.73 -2.05
N ARG A 61 -8.08 -20.05 -1.22
CA ARG A 61 -7.87 -20.82 0.01
C ARG A 61 -7.57 -22.30 -0.18
N ASP A 62 -7.61 -22.81 -1.42
CA ASP A 62 -7.63 -24.27 -1.67
C ASP A 62 -6.53 -24.79 -2.62
N SER A 63 -5.49 -24.02 -2.96
CA SER A 63 -4.28 -24.64 -3.55
C SER A 63 -3.32 -25.03 -2.44
N PHE A 64 -3.17 -26.33 -2.23
CA PHE A 64 -2.13 -26.87 -1.36
C PHE A 64 -0.74 -26.41 -1.82
N VAL A 65 0.16 -26.25 -0.84
CA VAL A 65 1.59 -25.91 -0.96
C VAL A 65 2.18 -26.44 -2.26
N LEU A 66 2.31 -25.55 -3.24
CA LEU A 66 3.06 -25.78 -4.46
C LEU A 66 4.27 -24.86 -4.41
N GLU A 67 5.44 -25.45 -4.59
CA GLU A 67 6.59 -24.73 -5.11
C GLU A 67 6.15 -24.09 -6.43
N VAL A 68 6.00 -22.76 -6.46
CA VAL A 68 5.32 -22.07 -7.57
C VAL A 68 6.11 -22.25 -8.87
N LYS A 69 7.43 -22.19 -8.79
CA LYS A 69 8.35 -22.70 -9.82
C LYS A 69 9.67 -23.04 -9.14
N ARG A 70 10.26 -24.17 -9.52
CA ARG A 70 11.60 -24.53 -9.04
C ARG A 70 12.61 -23.83 -9.93
N ARG A 71 13.49 -23.03 -9.32
CA ARG A 71 14.61 -22.39 -10.01
C ARG A 71 15.35 -23.43 -10.87
N GLU A 72 15.33 -23.23 -12.18
CA GLU A 72 15.87 -24.22 -13.11
C GLU A 72 17.40 -24.26 -13.04
N GLU A 73 17.92 -25.40 -12.59
CA GLU A 73 19.35 -25.69 -12.67
C GLU A 73 19.64 -26.40 -14.00
N PHE A 74 20.46 -25.78 -14.83
CA PHE A 74 20.86 -26.39 -16.10
C PHE A 74 21.97 -27.40 -15.83
N GLY A 75 21.56 -28.63 -15.52
CA GLY A 75 22.39 -29.72 -15.01
C GLY A 75 23.83 -29.71 -15.53
N PHE A 76 24.76 -29.52 -14.61
CA PHE A 76 26.19 -29.72 -14.80
C PHE A 76 26.67 -30.87 -13.90
N VAL A 77 27.83 -31.42 -14.22
CA VAL A 77 28.51 -32.34 -13.31
C VAL A 77 29.51 -31.49 -12.54
N PRO A 78 29.34 -31.28 -11.22
CA PRO A 78 30.30 -30.53 -10.43
C PRO A 78 31.67 -31.20 -10.56
N THR A 79 32.64 -30.45 -11.07
CA THR A 79 34.01 -30.90 -11.02
C THR A 79 34.52 -30.64 -9.61
N LEU A 80 34.87 -31.70 -8.88
CA LEU A 80 35.40 -31.57 -7.52
C LEU A 80 36.77 -30.89 -7.56
N TYR A 81 36.79 -29.61 -7.25
CA TYR A 81 38.02 -28.89 -6.97
C TYR A 81 38.24 -28.83 -5.46
N PRO A 82 39.47 -29.11 -4.98
CA PRO A 82 39.80 -28.90 -3.59
C PRO A 82 39.95 -27.40 -3.34
N VAL A 83 38.82 -26.70 -3.19
CA VAL A 83 38.80 -25.37 -2.58
C VAL A 83 39.46 -25.54 -1.21
N GLN A 84 40.53 -24.79 -0.93
CA GLN A 84 41.17 -24.84 0.38
C GLN A 84 40.31 -24.01 1.33
N PRO A 85 39.61 -24.62 2.31
CA PRO A 85 38.77 -23.88 3.24
C PRO A 85 39.59 -22.78 3.90
N ARG A 86 39.22 -21.53 3.67
CA ARG A 86 39.94 -20.37 4.18
C ARG A 86 38.93 -19.36 4.70
N VAL A 87 39.23 -18.80 5.86
CA VAL A 87 38.49 -17.65 6.38
C VAL A 87 38.74 -16.46 5.45
N ASP A 88 37.66 -15.86 4.95
CA ASP A 88 37.73 -14.65 4.13
C ASP A 88 38.56 -13.59 4.89
N PRO A 89 39.59 -13.02 4.27
CA PRO A 89 40.54 -12.14 4.96
C PRO A 89 39.92 -10.79 5.39
N LEU A 90 38.76 -10.40 4.86
CA LEU A 90 38.05 -9.17 5.23
C LEU A 90 37.18 -9.35 6.49
N VAL A 91 36.93 -10.58 6.96
CA VAL A 91 36.24 -10.84 8.24
C VAL A 91 36.96 -10.15 9.39
N GLU A 92 38.29 -10.23 9.44
CA GLU A 92 39.07 -9.63 10.52
C GLU A 92 39.04 -8.10 10.46
N LEU A 93 39.05 -7.52 9.25
CA LEU A 93 38.89 -6.08 9.06
C LEU A 93 37.55 -5.59 9.62
N GLN A 94 36.46 -6.30 9.30
CA GLN A 94 35.13 -5.99 9.81
C GLN A 94 35.03 -6.15 11.34
N ARG A 95 35.73 -7.14 11.92
CA ARG A 95 35.73 -7.40 13.37
C ARG A 95 36.47 -6.33 14.16
N LEU A 96 37.56 -5.79 13.64
CA LEU A 96 38.40 -4.80 14.32
C LEU A 96 37.70 -3.43 14.47
N GLU A 97 36.83 -3.07 13.52
CA GLU A 97 36.18 -1.74 13.46
C GLU A 97 34.78 -1.71 14.10
N ALA A 98 34.26 -2.84 14.60
CA ALA A 98 32.95 -2.91 15.27
C ALA A 98 32.87 -2.13 16.61
N ALA A 99 34.00 -1.61 17.12
CA ALA A 99 34.15 -1.11 18.49
C ALA A 99 34.02 0.43 18.68
N ALA A 100 33.81 1.20 17.61
CA ALA A 100 33.80 2.68 17.68
C ALA A 100 32.45 3.29 17.26
N ARG A 101 31.37 2.97 17.99
CA ARG A 101 30.03 3.54 17.69
C ARG A 101 29.73 4.81 18.50
N VAL A 102 29.24 5.84 17.82
CA VAL A 102 28.40 6.90 18.41
C VAL A 102 26.94 6.58 18.07
N PRO A 103 26.01 6.46 19.05
CA PRO A 103 24.61 6.23 18.75
C PRO A 103 24.02 7.33 17.85
N ASP A 104 23.42 6.91 16.74
CA ASP A 104 22.71 7.72 15.76
C ASP A 104 21.28 7.15 15.55
N GLY A 105 20.42 7.93 14.90
CA GLY A 105 19.03 7.56 14.58
C GLY A 105 18.88 6.35 13.65
N PHE A 106 19.95 5.90 13.00
CA PHE A 106 19.95 4.72 12.11
C PHE A 106 19.55 3.42 12.82
N GLY A 107 19.79 3.31 14.12
CA GLY A 107 19.52 2.09 14.89
C GLY A 107 18.05 1.74 15.14
N THR A 108 17.10 2.53 14.62
CA THR A 108 15.66 2.22 14.69
C THR A 108 15.01 2.51 13.34
N PRO A 109 14.27 1.56 12.75
CA PRO A 109 13.52 1.83 11.53
C PRO A 109 12.58 3.03 11.71
N THR A 110 12.62 3.96 10.75
CA THR A 110 11.71 5.10 10.68
C THR A 110 10.28 4.67 10.40
N HIS A 111 10.12 3.59 9.63
CA HIS A 111 8.87 2.89 9.38
C HIS A 111 9.11 1.38 9.44
N ASN A 112 8.16 0.63 9.99
CA ASN A 112 8.18 -0.83 10.02
C ASN A 112 6.73 -1.32 10.02
N TYR A 113 6.27 -1.77 8.85
CA TYR A 113 4.90 -2.18 8.61
C TYR A 113 4.84 -3.68 8.33
N GLU A 114 3.68 -4.27 8.63
CA GLU A 114 3.36 -5.59 8.13
C GLU A 114 3.32 -5.55 6.60
N GLY A 115 3.95 -6.54 5.95
CA GLY A 115 3.81 -6.77 4.53
C GLY A 115 2.69 -7.78 4.23
N GLN A 116 2.71 -8.33 3.03
CA GLN A 116 1.84 -9.45 2.66
C GLN A 116 2.28 -10.76 3.34
N SER A 117 1.36 -11.73 3.41
CA SER A 117 1.63 -13.11 3.86
C SER A 117 1.28 -14.10 2.76
N THR A 118 2.00 -15.22 2.65
CA THR A 118 1.76 -16.22 1.62
C THR A 118 1.84 -17.64 2.16
N PRO A 119 0.92 -18.55 1.78
CA PRO A 119 1.08 -19.97 2.06
C PRO A 119 2.01 -20.69 1.06
N TYR A 120 2.57 -19.97 0.07
CA TYR A 120 3.41 -20.52 -0.99
C TYR A 120 4.89 -20.29 -0.71
N THR A 121 5.70 -21.24 -1.17
CA THR A 121 7.16 -21.20 -1.04
C THR A 121 7.79 -21.25 -2.43
N PRO A 122 8.81 -20.43 -2.71
CA PRO A 122 9.22 -19.27 -1.92
C PRO A 122 8.24 -18.07 -2.03
N PRO A 123 8.22 -17.13 -1.05
CA PRO A 123 7.43 -15.90 -1.12
C PRO A 123 7.95 -14.87 -2.10
N ASP A 124 9.25 -14.81 -2.33
CA ASP A 124 9.92 -13.91 -3.27
C ASP A 124 9.41 -12.48 -3.20
N ALA A 125 9.46 -11.90 -1.99
CA ALA A 125 8.93 -10.57 -1.77
C ALA A 125 9.80 -9.52 -2.47
N THR A 126 9.19 -8.76 -3.39
CA THR A 126 9.83 -7.63 -4.07
C THR A 126 9.02 -6.36 -3.87
N GLY A 127 9.68 -5.22 -4.02
CA GLY A 127 9.00 -3.93 -3.86
C GLY A 127 9.93 -2.76 -4.10
N ASP A 128 9.34 -1.60 -4.37
CA ASP A 128 10.05 -0.34 -4.53
C ASP A 128 9.19 0.84 -4.03
N VAL A 129 9.85 1.97 -3.78
CA VAL A 129 9.27 3.17 -3.19
C VAL A 129 9.14 4.31 -4.21
N GLY A 130 7.94 4.88 -4.28
CA GLY A 130 7.65 6.12 -5.00
C GLY A 130 7.47 7.31 -4.06
N PRO A 131 7.03 8.47 -4.60
CA PRO A 131 6.83 9.69 -3.81
C PRO A 131 5.79 9.55 -2.69
N THR A 132 4.80 8.68 -2.87
CA THR A 132 3.67 8.52 -1.93
C THR A 132 3.49 7.09 -1.44
N TYR A 133 3.79 6.09 -2.27
CA TYR A 133 3.46 4.70 -2.00
C TYR A 133 4.70 3.83 -2.01
N PHE A 134 4.68 2.77 -1.20
CA PHE A 134 5.50 1.58 -1.41
C PHE A 134 4.62 0.53 -2.11
N VAL A 135 5.12 -0.10 -3.17
CA VAL A 135 4.38 -1.16 -3.87
C VAL A 135 5.14 -2.46 -3.68
N GLN A 136 4.46 -3.47 -3.13
CA GLN A 136 5.02 -4.78 -2.81
C GLN A 136 4.35 -5.87 -3.66
N THR A 137 5.13 -6.82 -4.17
CA THR A 137 4.62 -8.09 -4.71
C THR A 137 5.15 -9.28 -3.95
N VAL A 138 4.34 -10.34 -3.88
CA VAL A 138 4.68 -11.63 -3.26
C VAL A 138 4.18 -12.75 -4.17
N ASN A 139 5.00 -13.80 -4.33
CA ASN A 139 4.66 -15.01 -5.05
C ASN A 139 3.47 -15.74 -4.39
N GLN A 140 2.50 -16.10 -5.23
CA GLN A 140 1.24 -16.75 -4.90
C GLN A 140 0.82 -17.57 -6.14
N ALA A 141 -0.21 -18.43 -6.05
CA ALA A 141 -0.78 -19.06 -7.26
C ALA A 141 -1.23 -18.03 -8.30
N THR A 142 -1.64 -16.84 -7.83
CA THR A 142 -1.76 -15.64 -8.64
C THR A 142 -1.07 -14.47 -7.94
N THR A 143 -0.02 -13.92 -8.55
CA THR A 143 0.79 -12.85 -7.96
C THR A 143 -0.07 -11.73 -7.41
N LEU A 144 0.11 -11.43 -6.11
CA LEU A 144 -0.52 -10.30 -5.46
C LEU A 144 0.39 -9.07 -5.51
N VAL A 145 -0.22 -7.93 -5.80
CA VAL A 145 0.39 -6.60 -5.71
C VAL A 145 -0.37 -5.85 -4.64
N THR A 146 0.34 -5.32 -3.65
CA THR A 146 -0.22 -4.45 -2.61
C THR A 146 0.42 -3.06 -2.70
N ILE A 147 -0.43 -2.04 -2.79
CA ILE A 147 -0.07 -0.63 -2.72
C ILE A 147 -0.23 -0.17 -1.27
N ILE A 148 0.85 0.28 -0.67
CA ILE A 148 0.94 0.70 0.72
C ILE A 148 1.19 2.21 0.76
N ASP A 149 0.39 2.96 1.51
CA ASP A 149 0.72 4.36 1.80
C ASP A 149 1.96 4.39 2.70
N LYS A 150 3.06 4.96 2.21
CA LYS A 150 4.34 4.88 2.91
C LYS A 150 4.33 5.65 4.24
N SER A 151 3.45 6.65 4.38
CA SER A 151 3.37 7.50 5.56
C SER A 151 2.56 6.87 6.69
N THR A 152 1.55 6.06 6.36
CA THR A 152 0.65 5.44 7.35
C THR A 152 0.83 3.93 7.50
N GLY A 153 1.39 3.26 6.48
CA GLY A 153 1.44 1.80 6.39
C GLY A 153 0.11 1.16 5.97
N GLU A 154 -0.93 1.95 5.65
CA GLU A 154 -2.22 1.39 5.24
C GLU A 154 -2.15 0.77 3.84
N PHE A 155 -2.81 -0.38 3.68
CA PHE A 155 -2.97 -1.02 2.38
C PHE A 155 -4.08 -0.29 1.62
N VAL A 156 -3.67 0.52 0.64
CA VAL A 156 -4.57 1.33 -0.19
C VAL A 156 -5.33 0.44 -1.17
N LYS A 157 -4.63 -0.54 -1.74
CA LYS A 157 -5.22 -1.50 -2.68
C LYS A 157 -4.37 -2.76 -2.75
N THR A 158 -5.03 -3.91 -2.75
CA THR A 158 -4.43 -5.16 -3.21
C THR A 158 -5.18 -5.62 -4.46
N PHE A 159 -4.46 -6.12 -5.45
CA PHE A 159 -5.02 -6.69 -6.67
C PHE A 159 -4.12 -7.82 -7.17
N THR A 160 -4.61 -8.60 -8.12
CA THR A 160 -3.80 -9.64 -8.75
C THR A 160 -3.12 -9.11 -10.00
N LEU A 161 -1.83 -9.37 -10.20
CA LEU A 161 -1.08 -8.75 -11.30
C LEU A 161 -1.62 -9.16 -12.69
N GLN A 162 -2.11 -10.39 -12.83
CA GLN A 162 -2.74 -10.86 -14.07
C GLN A 162 -4.04 -10.13 -14.44
N SER A 163 -4.67 -9.41 -13.50
CA SER A 163 -5.85 -8.58 -13.79
C SER A 163 -5.52 -7.33 -14.63
N LEU A 164 -4.22 -7.03 -14.80
CA LEU A 164 -3.74 -6.02 -15.74
C LEU A 164 -3.65 -6.52 -17.19
N ALA A 165 -3.78 -7.82 -17.44
CA ALA A 165 -3.76 -8.39 -18.79
C ALA A 165 -5.16 -8.80 -19.25
N SER A 166 -5.47 -8.61 -20.54
CA SER A 166 -6.74 -9.03 -21.15
C SER A 166 -6.67 -10.34 -21.93
N THR A 167 -5.47 -10.85 -22.19
CA THR A 167 -5.23 -12.03 -23.04
C THR A 167 -4.15 -12.91 -22.43
N LEU A 168 -4.25 -14.21 -22.72
CA LEU A 168 -3.16 -15.16 -22.49
C LEU A 168 -1.95 -14.79 -23.38
N PRO A 169 -0.72 -15.08 -22.94
CA PRO A 169 -0.40 -15.79 -21.70
C PRO A 169 -0.33 -14.88 -20.47
N CYS A 170 -0.21 -13.56 -20.61
CA CYS A 170 -0.07 -12.64 -19.48
C CYS A 170 -1.25 -12.63 -18.49
N SER A 171 -2.46 -12.97 -18.94
CA SER A 171 -3.63 -13.08 -18.07
C SER A 171 -3.67 -14.36 -17.21
N SER A 172 -2.71 -15.29 -17.35
CA SER A 172 -2.64 -16.46 -16.47
C SER A 172 -1.93 -16.15 -15.16
N GLY A 173 -0.81 -15.43 -15.21
CA GLY A 173 0.05 -15.13 -14.04
C GLY A 173 0.67 -16.39 -13.43
N TYR A 174 1.94 -16.32 -13.02
CA TYR A 174 2.60 -17.48 -12.43
C TYR A 174 3.46 -17.13 -11.22
N CYS A 175 4.62 -16.51 -11.43
CA CYS A 175 5.55 -16.17 -10.34
C CYS A 175 6.53 -15.08 -10.77
N ASP A 176 7.49 -14.81 -9.89
CA ASP A 176 8.69 -14.00 -10.11
C ASP A 176 8.34 -12.56 -10.50
N ALA A 177 7.42 -12.00 -9.72
CA ALA A 177 7.00 -10.64 -9.94
C ALA A 177 8.04 -9.65 -9.46
N ILE A 178 8.25 -8.61 -10.25
CA ILE A 178 9.16 -7.51 -9.94
C ILE A 178 8.37 -6.21 -9.94
N VAL A 179 8.71 -5.36 -8.98
CA VAL A 179 8.29 -3.96 -8.90
C VAL A 179 9.53 -3.08 -9.01
N GLN A 180 9.46 -2.06 -9.88
CA GLN A 180 10.41 -0.95 -9.90
C GLN A 180 9.66 0.37 -10.07
N TYR A 181 10.19 1.41 -9.45
CA TYR A 181 9.76 2.78 -9.67
C TYR A 181 10.76 3.51 -10.56
N ASP A 182 10.34 3.78 -11.80
CA ASP A 182 11.04 4.63 -12.76
C ASP A 182 10.95 6.09 -12.32
N ARG A 183 11.82 6.46 -11.38
CA ARG A 183 11.91 7.80 -10.81
C ARG A 183 12.21 8.89 -11.84
N ALA A 184 12.86 8.55 -12.96
CA ALA A 184 13.17 9.52 -14.01
C ALA A 184 11.94 9.89 -14.85
N ALA A 185 10.89 9.05 -14.86
CA ALA A 185 9.64 9.31 -15.55
C ALA A 185 8.42 9.44 -14.63
N ASP A 186 8.59 9.26 -13.32
CA ASP A 186 7.49 9.19 -12.34
C ASP A 186 6.51 8.08 -12.74
N ARG A 187 7.00 6.83 -12.90
CA ARG A 187 6.20 5.67 -13.35
C ARG A 187 6.52 4.40 -12.58
N TRP A 188 5.54 3.52 -12.46
CA TRP A 188 5.67 2.18 -11.91
C TRP A 188 5.83 1.16 -13.02
N ILE A 189 6.76 0.23 -12.84
CA ILE A 189 6.96 -0.93 -13.69
C ILE A 189 6.65 -2.16 -12.84
N LEU A 190 5.73 -2.97 -13.35
CA LEU A 190 5.41 -4.28 -12.79
C LEU A 190 5.70 -5.33 -13.86
N SER A 191 6.22 -6.49 -13.47
CA SER A 191 6.38 -7.61 -14.40
C SER A 191 6.06 -8.93 -13.74
N GLN A 192 5.78 -9.95 -14.54
CA GLN A 192 5.68 -11.34 -14.11
C GLN A 192 6.02 -12.30 -15.26
N LEU A 193 6.37 -13.53 -14.91
CA LEU A 193 6.35 -14.63 -15.86
C LEU A 193 4.92 -15.22 -15.95
N PRO A 194 4.42 -15.51 -17.16
CA PRO A 194 3.18 -16.24 -17.32
C PRO A 194 3.40 -17.77 -17.22
N THR A 195 2.31 -18.52 -17.11
CA THR A 195 2.33 -19.99 -16.95
C THR A 195 2.86 -20.77 -18.16
N SER A 196 2.99 -20.12 -19.33
CA SER A 196 3.44 -20.75 -20.58
C SER A 196 3.82 -19.69 -21.61
N GLY A 197 4.61 -20.07 -22.62
CA GLY A 197 4.82 -19.27 -23.84
C GLY A 197 6.22 -18.64 -23.99
N GLY A 198 7.01 -18.57 -22.91
CA GLY A 198 8.32 -17.90 -22.95
C GLY A 198 8.20 -16.37 -23.09
N ASP A 199 7.04 -15.83 -22.72
CA ASP A 199 6.73 -14.41 -22.78
C ASP A 199 7.13 -13.68 -21.50
N VAL A 200 7.42 -12.39 -21.65
CA VAL A 200 7.69 -11.48 -20.55
C VAL A 200 6.60 -10.42 -20.53
N CYS A 201 5.80 -10.44 -19.46
CA CYS A 201 4.68 -9.52 -19.27
C CYS A 201 5.17 -8.29 -18.50
N VAL A 202 5.10 -7.11 -19.12
CA VAL A 202 5.54 -5.85 -18.51
C VAL A 202 4.41 -4.84 -18.52
N TYR A 203 4.14 -4.26 -17.36
CA TYR A 203 3.10 -3.27 -17.13
C TYR A 203 3.74 -1.95 -16.69
N VAL A 204 3.55 -0.89 -17.48
CA VAL A 204 4.07 0.45 -17.16
C VAL A 204 2.90 1.34 -16.81
N SER A 205 2.89 1.96 -15.63
CA SER A 205 1.80 2.85 -15.24
C SER A 205 1.67 4.02 -16.21
N THR A 206 0.48 4.60 -16.33
CA THR A 206 0.25 5.78 -17.18
C THR A 206 0.65 7.09 -16.49
N THR A 207 0.74 7.07 -15.15
CA THR A 207 1.11 8.20 -14.26
C THR A 207 1.91 7.70 -13.06
N GLY A 208 2.42 8.59 -12.20
CA GLY A 208 3.07 8.23 -10.94
C GLY A 208 2.17 7.59 -9.88
N ASP A 209 0.85 7.61 -10.07
CA ASP A 209 -0.11 6.95 -9.18
C ASP A 209 -0.25 5.46 -9.54
N PRO A 210 0.18 4.52 -8.68
CA PRO A 210 0.06 3.08 -8.94
C PRO A 210 -1.40 2.59 -8.91
N ASN A 211 -2.35 3.41 -8.43
CA ASN A 211 -3.79 3.11 -8.49
C ASN A 211 -4.41 3.46 -9.86
N GLY A 212 -3.63 4.03 -10.77
CA GLY A 212 -4.02 4.39 -12.13
C GLY A 212 -4.10 3.19 -13.09
N SER A 213 -4.25 3.48 -14.38
CA SER A 213 -4.15 2.48 -15.45
C SER A 213 -2.70 2.25 -15.88
N TYR A 214 -2.46 1.13 -16.55
CA TYR A 214 -1.17 0.70 -17.06
C TYR A 214 -1.21 0.46 -18.57
N TYR A 215 -0.06 0.57 -19.22
CA TYR A 215 0.21 0.00 -20.54
C TYR A 215 0.75 -1.43 -20.33
N ALA A 216 -0.01 -2.42 -20.77
CA ALA A 216 0.33 -3.83 -20.66
C ALA A 216 0.96 -4.33 -21.97
N TYR A 217 2.21 -4.77 -21.89
CA TYR A 217 2.99 -5.35 -22.96
C TYR A 217 3.20 -6.85 -22.74
N ASP A 218 3.13 -7.59 -23.83
CA ASP A 218 3.35 -9.03 -23.90
C ASP A 218 4.48 -9.30 -24.90
N PHE A 219 5.70 -9.48 -24.39
CA PHE A 219 6.90 -9.66 -25.22
C PHE A 219 7.28 -11.12 -25.35
N VAL A 220 7.19 -11.66 -26.56
CA VAL A 220 7.62 -13.03 -26.89
C VAL A 220 9.15 -13.06 -26.98
N THR A 221 9.86 -13.69 -26.04
CA THR A 221 11.34 -13.61 -25.97
C THR A 221 12.10 -14.71 -26.74
N GLU A 222 11.40 -15.59 -27.46
CA GLU A 222 11.91 -16.77 -28.20
C GLU A 222 12.81 -17.71 -27.36
N GLY A 223 12.34 -18.93 -27.10
CA GLY A 223 13.10 -19.95 -26.35
C GLY A 223 12.70 -20.02 -24.88
N ASP A 224 13.34 -20.95 -24.16
CA ASP A 224 13.09 -21.29 -22.76
C ASP A 224 13.53 -20.14 -21.83
N LEU A 225 12.81 -19.01 -21.81
CA LEU A 225 12.90 -18.02 -20.72
C LEU A 225 12.26 -18.67 -19.51
N THR A 226 13.11 -19.35 -18.73
CA THR A 226 12.65 -20.35 -17.78
C THR A 226 12.50 -19.84 -16.38
N ASP A 227 13.34 -18.94 -15.87
CA ASP A 227 13.17 -18.49 -14.48
C ASP A 227 14.02 -17.27 -14.10
N TYR A 228 13.75 -16.73 -12.91
CA TYR A 228 14.63 -15.82 -12.17
C TYR A 228 14.89 -14.44 -12.83
N PRO A 229 13.89 -13.73 -13.41
CA PRO A 229 14.10 -12.42 -14.04
C PRO A 229 14.42 -11.32 -13.03
N LYS A 230 15.41 -10.48 -13.34
CA LYS A 230 15.73 -9.25 -12.59
C LYS A 230 15.85 -8.06 -13.53
N TYR A 231 15.32 -6.92 -13.11
CA TYR A 231 15.18 -5.73 -13.95
C TYR A 231 16.11 -4.59 -13.53
N GLY A 232 16.34 -3.65 -14.45
CA GLY A 232 16.95 -2.37 -14.14
C GLY A 232 16.36 -1.25 -14.99
N VAL A 233 16.03 -0.11 -14.36
CA VAL A 233 15.70 1.12 -15.08
C VAL A 233 16.99 1.85 -15.45
N TRP A 234 17.19 2.05 -16.75
CA TRP A 234 18.29 2.85 -17.28
C TRP A 234 17.76 3.98 -18.16
N PRO A 235 17.53 5.19 -17.61
CA PRO A 235 16.73 6.21 -18.29
C PRO A 235 17.44 6.93 -19.43
N GLN A 236 18.76 6.79 -19.58
CA GLN A 236 19.55 7.46 -20.63
C GLN A 236 20.64 6.52 -21.18
N ASN A 237 20.43 5.96 -22.37
CA ASN A 237 21.37 5.14 -23.15
C ASN A 237 20.95 5.12 -24.62
N GLY A 238 20.89 6.31 -25.23
CA GLY A 238 20.29 6.51 -26.55
C GLY A 238 18.75 6.59 -26.51
N ALA A 239 18.16 7.49 -27.31
CA ALA A 239 16.71 7.64 -27.57
C ALA A 239 15.78 7.23 -26.39
N GLY A 240 15.91 7.92 -25.25
CA GLY A 240 15.01 7.76 -24.09
C GLY A 240 15.24 6.56 -23.14
N GLY A 241 16.32 5.80 -23.36
CA GLY A 241 16.81 4.76 -22.43
C GLY A 241 16.20 3.38 -22.62
N SER A 242 16.39 2.51 -21.63
CA SER A 242 15.97 1.10 -21.68
C SER A 242 15.43 0.61 -20.34
N TYR A 243 14.43 -0.27 -20.39
CA TYR A 243 14.19 -1.22 -19.31
C TYR A 243 15.03 -2.46 -19.58
N LEU A 244 15.86 -2.85 -18.62
CA LEU A 244 16.82 -3.94 -18.76
C LEU A 244 16.29 -5.18 -18.07
N LEU A 245 16.64 -6.34 -18.61
CA LEU A 245 16.32 -7.63 -18.02
C LEU A 245 17.52 -8.57 -18.14
N GLY A 246 17.95 -9.09 -16.99
CA GLY A 246 18.74 -10.32 -16.90
C GLY A 246 17.83 -11.45 -16.43
N ALA A 247 17.98 -12.64 -16.98
CA ALA A 247 17.24 -13.83 -16.54
C ALA A 247 18.14 -15.06 -16.59
N ASN A 248 17.76 -16.12 -15.87
CA ASN A 248 18.40 -17.43 -15.99
C ASN A 248 17.88 -18.14 -17.25
N ALA A 249 18.14 -17.58 -18.43
CA ALA A 249 17.56 -17.98 -19.71
C ALA A 249 18.64 -18.34 -20.75
N TRP A 250 18.32 -19.27 -21.66
CA TRP A 250 19.19 -19.60 -22.79
C TRP A 250 18.42 -20.03 -24.06
N ALA A 251 18.65 -19.32 -25.16
CA ALA A 251 18.20 -19.75 -26.48
C ALA A 251 19.13 -20.79 -27.14
N THR A 252 20.41 -20.83 -26.74
CA THR A 252 21.42 -21.80 -27.25
C THR A 252 22.24 -22.37 -26.11
N VAL A 253 22.44 -23.70 -26.08
CA VAL A 253 23.22 -24.38 -25.05
C VAL A 253 24.58 -23.69 -24.89
N GLY A 254 24.92 -23.30 -23.67
CA GLY A 254 26.19 -22.63 -23.38
C GLY A 254 26.17 -21.09 -23.51
N THR A 255 24.98 -20.46 -23.60
CA THR A 255 24.83 -19.00 -23.60
C THR A 255 23.84 -18.51 -22.53
N ARG A 256 23.90 -17.22 -22.18
CA ARG A 256 22.92 -16.52 -21.33
C ARG A 256 22.41 -15.27 -22.01
N ASP A 257 21.10 -15.08 -21.98
CA ASP A 257 20.42 -14.00 -22.70
C ASP A 257 20.16 -12.77 -21.81
N LEU A 258 20.40 -11.59 -22.38
CA LEU A 258 20.17 -10.28 -21.79
C LEU A 258 19.25 -9.49 -22.71
N PHE A 259 18.37 -8.67 -22.14
CA PHE A 259 17.38 -7.92 -22.92
C PHE A 259 17.38 -6.45 -22.54
N ALA A 260 17.13 -5.62 -23.56
CA ALA A 260 16.73 -4.23 -23.39
C ALA A 260 15.38 -4.01 -24.08
N PHE A 261 14.45 -3.34 -23.41
CA PHE A 261 13.13 -2.96 -23.93
C PHE A 261 13.06 -1.43 -24.13
N ASP A 262 12.38 -1.00 -25.20
CA ASP A 262 12.28 0.41 -25.62
C ASP A 262 11.46 1.24 -24.62
N ARG A 263 12.16 1.82 -23.64
CA ARG A 263 11.57 2.57 -22.53
C ARG A 263 10.79 3.79 -23.02
N GLU A 264 11.31 4.52 -24.00
CA GLU A 264 10.66 5.74 -24.51
C GLU A 264 9.27 5.43 -25.07
N LYS A 265 9.17 4.40 -25.91
CA LYS A 265 7.88 3.97 -26.47
C LYS A 265 6.96 3.36 -25.42
N MET A 266 7.52 2.59 -24.47
CA MET A 266 6.74 1.99 -23.39
C MET A 266 6.09 3.04 -22.47
N LEU A 267 6.84 4.08 -22.11
CA LEU A 267 6.32 5.22 -21.35
C LEU A 267 5.22 5.99 -22.09
N ALA A 268 5.30 6.04 -23.41
CA ALA A 268 4.34 6.72 -24.28
C ALA A 268 3.13 5.84 -24.67
N GLY A 269 3.08 4.57 -24.25
CA GLY A 269 2.04 3.62 -24.66
C GLY A 269 2.04 3.33 -26.17
N GLN A 270 3.22 3.38 -26.81
CA GLN A 270 3.40 3.12 -28.23
C GLN A 270 3.87 1.69 -28.49
N PRO A 271 3.76 1.18 -29.74
CA PRO A 271 4.33 -0.11 -30.10
C PRO A 271 5.84 -0.15 -29.83
N ALA A 272 6.28 -1.05 -28.95
CA ALA A 272 7.66 -1.11 -28.46
C ALA A 272 8.34 -2.42 -28.89
N THR A 273 9.67 -2.39 -29.03
CA THR A 273 10.48 -3.58 -29.35
C THR A 273 11.44 -3.89 -28.21
N PHE A 274 12.02 -5.09 -28.21
CA PHE A 274 13.21 -5.40 -27.43
C PHE A 274 14.38 -5.80 -28.34
N GLN A 275 15.59 -5.67 -27.80
CA GLN A 275 16.82 -6.21 -28.40
C GLN A 275 17.41 -7.26 -27.45
N LYS A 276 17.69 -8.45 -27.99
CA LYS A 276 18.30 -9.57 -27.25
C LYS A 276 19.79 -9.65 -27.53
N PHE A 277 20.58 -9.85 -26.50
CA PHE A 277 22.02 -10.11 -26.56
C PHE A 277 22.32 -11.41 -25.84
N SER A 278 23.45 -12.03 -26.16
CA SER A 278 23.87 -13.28 -25.50
C SER A 278 25.33 -13.21 -25.10
N ILE A 279 25.64 -13.77 -23.93
CA ILE A 279 27.00 -13.99 -23.43
C ILE A 279 27.28 -15.48 -23.28
N SER A 280 28.54 -15.85 -23.08
CA SER A 280 28.90 -17.23 -22.76
C SER A 280 28.38 -17.63 -21.37
N ALA A 281 27.84 -18.85 -21.28
CA ALA A 281 27.52 -19.46 -19.99
C ALA A 281 28.81 -19.69 -19.19
N MET A 282 28.69 -19.51 -17.88
CA MET A 282 29.70 -19.81 -16.88
C MET A 282 29.85 -21.34 -16.73
N PRO A 283 31.08 -21.88 -16.74
CA PRO A 283 31.32 -23.30 -16.44
C PRO A 283 30.99 -23.63 -14.97
N ASN A 284 30.72 -24.90 -14.65
CA ASN A 284 30.46 -25.41 -13.28
C ASN A 284 29.43 -24.65 -12.42
N SER A 285 28.55 -23.86 -13.05
CA SER A 285 27.52 -23.08 -12.36
C SER A 285 26.13 -23.51 -12.84
N GLY A 286 25.25 -23.77 -11.87
CA GLY A 286 23.91 -24.33 -12.07
C GLY A 286 22.85 -23.29 -12.40
N ILE A 287 22.95 -22.11 -11.80
CA ILE A 287 22.09 -20.94 -11.98
C ILE A 287 22.96 -19.77 -12.40
N GLN A 288 22.53 -19.09 -13.46
CA GLN A 288 23.33 -18.02 -14.03
C GLN A 288 22.46 -16.83 -14.38
N LEU A 289 22.54 -15.81 -13.53
CA LEU A 289 21.96 -14.51 -13.78
C LEU A 289 23.09 -13.50 -13.96
N VAL A 290 22.96 -12.63 -14.96
CA VAL A 290 23.75 -11.40 -15.04
C VAL A 290 22.85 -10.25 -14.64
N LEU A 291 23.15 -9.62 -13.51
CA LEU A 291 22.26 -8.66 -12.89
C LEU A 291 22.42 -7.28 -13.57
N PRO A 292 21.34 -6.67 -14.13
CA PRO A 292 21.41 -5.32 -14.68
C PRO A 292 21.51 -4.26 -13.58
N SER A 293 22.27 -3.20 -13.85
CA SER A 293 22.30 -2.00 -13.02
C SER A 293 20.98 -1.24 -13.08
N ALA A 294 20.50 -0.74 -11.94
CA ALA A 294 19.27 0.01 -11.79
C ALA A 294 19.52 1.37 -11.13
N LEU A 295 18.99 2.46 -11.70
CA LEU A 295 19.14 3.80 -11.13
C LEU A 295 18.42 3.93 -9.77
N GLN A 296 19.16 4.31 -8.72
CA GLN A 296 18.62 4.57 -7.37
C GLN A 296 18.81 6.02 -6.88
N GLY A 297 19.09 6.99 -7.77
CA GLY A 297 19.24 8.40 -7.41
C GLY A 297 18.51 9.34 -8.36
N ASN A 298 18.36 10.60 -7.96
CA ASN A 298 17.65 11.61 -8.78
C ASN A 298 18.46 12.09 -10.00
N THR A 299 19.78 11.88 -10.00
CA THR A 299 20.65 12.20 -11.13
C THR A 299 20.74 10.99 -12.06
N ALA A 300 20.20 11.14 -13.27
CA ALA A 300 20.30 10.11 -14.30
C ALA A 300 21.78 9.81 -14.69
N PRO A 301 22.06 8.62 -15.26
CA PRO A 301 23.30 8.39 -15.97
C PRO A 301 23.50 9.46 -17.06
N PRO A 302 24.76 9.84 -17.39
CA PRO A 302 25.01 10.71 -18.54
C PRO A 302 24.41 10.13 -19.83
N ASP A 303 23.94 10.98 -20.74
CA ASP A 303 23.39 10.50 -22.01
C ASP A 303 24.44 9.76 -22.85
N GLY A 304 24.03 8.63 -23.44
CA GLY A 304 24.91 7.69 -24.14
C GLY A 304 25.76 6.80 -23.23
N GLU A 305 25.63 6.92 -21.91
CA GLU A 305 26.31 6.03 -20.97
C GLU A 305 25.77 4.60 -21.08
N PRO A 306 26.64 3.59 -21.34
CA PRO A 306 26.20 2.20 -21.39
C PRO A 306 25.69 1.73 -20.02
N ALA A 307 24.63 0.92 -20.04
CA ALA A 307 24.19 0.21 -18.85
C ALA A 307 25.17 -0.91 -18.49
N ILE A 308 25.33 -1.21 -17.20
CA ILE A 308 26.26 -2.24 -16.73
C ILE A 308 25.48 -3.48 -16.28
N PHE A 309 25.93 -4.64 -16.74
CA PHE A 309 25.53 -5.94 -16.23
C PHE A 309 26.71 -6.57 -15.50
N ALA A 310 26.48 -7.28 -14.40
CA ALA A 310 27.56 -7.93 -13.65
C ALA A 310 27.18 -9.31 -13.10
N ARG A 311 28.20 -10.16 -12.90
CA ARG A 311 28.11 -11.43 -12.14
C ARG A 311 29.45 -11.74 -11.43
N PRO A 312 29.44 -12.36 -10.23
CA PRO A 312 30.65 -12.82 -9.59
C PRO A 312 31.15 -14.11 -10.25
N ARG A 313 32.43 -14.44 -10.06
CA ARG A 313 33.08 -15.63 -10.59
C ARG A 313 34.24 -16.02 -9.66
N ASP A 314 34.03 -17.11 -8.91
CA ASP A 314 34.99 -17.84 -8.08
C ASP A 314 35.80 -18.74 -9.02
N ASP A 315 37.06 -18.38 -9.25
CA ASP A 315 37.83 -19.07 -10.29
C ASP A 315 38.14 -20.53 -9.92
N GLU A 316 38.18 -20.85 -8.62
CA GLU A 316 38.30 -22.21 -8.13
C GLU A 316 37.05 -23.05 -8.41
N ALA A 317 35.87 -22.51 -8.16
CA ALA A 317 34.60 -23.20 -8.38
C ALA A 317 34.28 -23.33 -9.88
N GLU A 318 34.44 -22.26 -10.65
CA GLU A 318 34.06 -22.22 -12.05
C GLU A 318 35.10 -22.79 -13.00
N ASP A 319 36.37 -22.41 -12.85
CA ASP A 319 37.42 -22.77 -13.81
C ASP A 319 38.27 -23.94 -13.35
N GLY A 320 38.30 -24.20 -12.05
CA GLY A 320 39.23 -25.16 -11.47
C GLY A 320 40.69 -24.72 -11.52
N ALA A 321 40.92 -23.46 -11.86
CA ALA A 321 42.17 -22.78 -11.61
C ALA A 321 42.08 -22.20 -10.20
N SER A 322 43.19 -22.16 -9.45
CA SER A 322 43.22 -21.34 -8.24
C SER A 322 44.18 -20.21 -8.52
N THR A 323 43.66 -18.98 -8.60
CA THR A 323 44.50 -17.80 -8.69
C THR A 323 44.67 -17.21 -7.29
N PRO A 324 45.84 -17.35 -6.64
CA PRO A 324 45.94 -17.02 -5.23
C PRO A 324 45.62 -15.54 -4.96
N GLY A 325 44.56 -15.30 -4.20
CA GLY A 325 44.29 -14.03 -3.54
C GLY A 325 43.35 -13.07 -4.26
N TYR A 326 42.68 -13.49 -5.33
CA TYR A 326 41.58 -12.73 -5.91
C TYR A 326 40.65 -13.58 -6.78
N ASP A 327 39.39 -13.17 -6.78
CA ASP A 327 38.36 -13.66 -7.70
C ASP A 327 37.87 -12.56 -8.62
N LEU A 328 36.96 -12.89 -9.53
CA LEU A 328 36.56 -12.00 -10.60
C LEU A 328 35.12 -11.51 -10.41
N LEU A 329 34.92 -10.22 -10.64
CA LEU A 329 33.62 -9.65 -10.98
C LEU A 329 33.62 -9.34 -12.48
N GLU A 330 32.83 -10.07 -13.25
CA GLU A 330 32.69 -9.84 -14.70
C GLU A 330 31.67 -8.74 -14.98
N LEU A 331 31.99 -7.85 -15.93
CA LEU A 331 31.14 -6.72 -16.29
C LEU A 331 30.90 -6.66 -17.81
N TRP A 332 29.68 -6.33 -18.21
CA TRP A 332 29.33 -5.99 -19.59
C TRP A 332 28.71 -4.61 -19.68
N ALA A 333 29.18 -3.82 -20.66
CA ALA A 333 28.61 -2.53 -21.01
C ALA A 333 27.68 -2.68 -22.21
N LEU A 334 26.40 -2.37 -22.01
CA LEU A 334 25.37 -2.42 -23.05
C LEU A 334 25.03 -1.00 -23.53
N SER A 335 25.25 -0.73 -24.82
CA SER A 335 24.75 0.47 -25.52
C SER A 335 23.67 0.07 -26.52
N VAL A 336 22.53 0.75 -26.49
CA VAL A 336 21.39 0.43 -27.34
C VAL A 336 21.09 1.57 -28.31
N ASP A 337 21.05 1.26 -29.61
CA ASP A 337 20.58 2.19 -30.64
C ASP A 337 19.18 1.75 -31.10
N TRP A 338 18.15 2.45 -30.61
CA TRP A 338 16.76 2.20 -30.98
C TRP A 338 16.42 2.63 -32.41
N SER A 339 17.23 3.51 -33.02
CA SER A 339 17.02 3.98 -34.39
C SER A 339 17.59 3.01 -35.42
N THR A 340 18.76 2.46 -35.11
CA THR A 340 19.52 1.53 -35.95
C THR A 340 20.04 0.37 -35.09
N PRO A 341 19.23 -0.67 -34.82
CA PRO A 341 19.60 -1.75 -33.88
C PRO A 341 20.93 -2.44 -34.17
N ALA A 342 21.37 -2.48 -35.43
CA ALA A 342 22.67 -3.03 -35.82
C ALA A 342 23.88 -2.25 -35.26
N ASN A 343 23.69 -1.02 -34.77
CA ASN A 343 24.72 -0.23 -34.10
C ASN A 343 24.77 -0.48 -32.58
N SER A 344 23.81 -1.20 -32.01
CA SER A 344 23.83 -1.56 -30.58
C SER A 344 25.03 -2.47 -30.29
N THR A 345 25.61 -2.33 -29.10
CA THR A 345 26.82 -3.07 -28.71
C THR A 345 26.72 -3.58 -27.29
N LEU A 346 27.04 -4.86 -27.09
CA LEU A 346 27.39 -5.43 -25.80
C LEU A 346 28.91 -5.65 -25.74
N THR A 347 29.57 -4.96 -24.84
CA THR A 347 31.04 -5.00 -24.69
C THR A 347 31.41 -5.71 -23.40
N ASN A 348 32.17 -6.80 -23.49
CA ASN A 348 32.79 -7.41 -22.31
C ASN A 348 33.90 -6.50 -21.80
N LEU A 349 33.78 -6.02 -20.57
CA LEU A 349 34.77 -5.17 -19.93
C LEU A 349 35.85 -6.03 -19.25
N PRO A 350 37.06 -5.51 -19.02
CA PRO A 350 38.03 -6.20 -18.18
C PRO A 350 37.42 -6.53 -16.81
N PRO A 351 37.51 -7.80 -16.34
CA PRO A 351 36.96 -8.17 -15.05
C PRO A 351 37.68 -7.43 -13.94
N LEU A 352 36.94 -7.12 -12.87
CA LEU A 352 37.51 -6.50 -11.68
C LEU A 352 37.93 -7.60 -10.72
N HIS A 353 39.07 -7.40 -10.05
CA HIS A 353 39.53 -8.31 -9.01
C HIS A 353 38.83 -7.96 -7.70
N LEU A 354 38.14 -8.93 -7.12
CA LEU A 354 37.67 -8.90 -5.73
C LEU A 354 38.64 -9.70 -4.87
N THR A 355 38.64 -9.45 -3.57
CA THR A 355 39.35 -10.31 -2.64
C THR A 355 38.76 -11.73 -2.70
N ASP A 356 39.64 -12.71 -2.78
CA ASP A 356 39.42 -14.17 -2.69
C ASP A 356 38.17 -14.52 -1.85
N PHE A 357 37.13 -15.08 -2.48
CA PHE A 357 35.87 -15.50 -1.86
C PHE A 357 35.51 -16.92 -2.29
N ASP A 358 34.79 -17.66 -1.44
CA ASP A 358 34.34 -19.02 -1.75
C ASP A 358 32.82 -19.01 -1.93
N MET A 359 32.32 -19.43 -3.09
CA MET A 359 30.87 -19.53 -3.32
C MET A 359 30.27 -20.92 -3.02
N THR A 360 31.10 -21.86 -2.57
CA THR A 360 30.79 -23.30 -2.43
C THR A 360 30.00 -23.63 -1.16
N LEU A 361 28.88 -22.93 -0.91
CA LEU A 361 28.01 -23.21 0.22
C LEU A 361 27.27 -24.55 0.05
N CYS A 362 27.67 -25.59 0.79
CA CYS A 362 27.18 -26.96 0.69
C CYS A 362 27.44 -27.63 -0.69
N GLY A 363 28.56 -27.25 -1.33
CA GLY A 363 28.93 -27.70 -2.67
C GLY A 363 28.26 -26.89 -3.78
N MET A 364 28.70 -27.10 -5.03
CA MET A 364 28.07 -26.52 -6.23
C MET A 364 26.93 -27.43 -6.74
N GLY A 365 25.90 -26.84 -7.37
CA GLY A 365 24.81 -27.56 -8.06
C GLY A 365 23.51 -27.74 -7.26
N SER A 366 22.84 -28.88 -7.39
CA SER A 366 21.46 -29.10 -6.88
C SER A 366 21.25 -29.17 -5.37
N THR A 367 22.26 -28.88 -4.54
CA THR A 367 22.15 -28.91 -3.07
C THR A 367 21.72 -27.56 -2.51
N TRP A 368 20.44 -27.40 -2.16
CA TRP A 368 19.87 -26.10 -1.73
C TRP A 368 19.60 -26.05 -0.22
N ASN A 369 19.72 -27.19 0.47
CA ASN A 369 19.42 -27.33 1.90
C ASN A 369 20.68 -27.03 2.73
N CYS A 370 21.05 -25.74 2.92
CA CYS A 370 22.37 -25.36 3.44
C CYS A 370 22.41 -24.59 4.77
N MET A 371 21.69 -23.47 4.92
CA MET A 371 21.77 -22.63 6.13
C MET A 371 20.89 -23.19 7.26
N PRO A 372 21.46 -23.53 8.44
CA PRO A 372 20.72 -24.13 9.54
C PRO A 372 19.68 -23.20 10.16
N GLN A 373 18.68 -23.81 10.77
CA GLN A 373 17.61 -23.14 11.52
C GLN A 373 17.40 -23.84 12.87
N PRO A 374 16.88 -23.16 13.92
CA PRO A 374 16.65 -23.79 15.21
C PRO A 374 15.53 -24.84 15.16
N ASP A 375 15.56 -25.81 16.06
CA ASP A 375 14.48 -26.78 16.32
C ASP A 375 14.02 -27.63 15.11
N THR A 376 14.81 -27.68 14.03
CA THR A 376 14.53 -28.49 12.84
C THR A 376 15.82 -28.99 12.18
N THR A 377 15.74 -30.07 11.40
CA THR A 377 16.82 -30.50 10.51
C THR A 377 16.68 -29.94 9.09
N GLN A 378 15.54 -29.30 8.79
CA GLN A 378 15.33 -28.57 7.54
C GLN A 378 16.19 -27.30 7.54
N LYS A 379 17.02 -27.12 6.52
CA LYS A 379 17.81 -25.91 6.29
C LYS A 379 17.23 -25.11 5.13
N ILE A 380 17.65 -23.87 4.99
CA ILE A 380 17.20 -22.97 3.92
C ILE A 380 18.31 -22.65 2.92
N ASP A 381 17.91 -22.34 1.70
CA ASP A 381 18.77 -22.00 0.57
C ASP A 381 19.46 -20.63 0.75
N PRO A 382 20.80 -20.55 0.68
CA PRO A 382 21.53 -19.30 0.71
C PRO A 382 21.61 -18.59 -0.64
N ILE A 383 21.07 -19.14 -1.73
CA ILE A 383 21.18 -18.55 -3.08
C ILE A 383 22.64 -18.18 -3.43
N ARG A 384 23.52 -19.17 -3.50
CA ARG A 384 24.88 -18.98 -4.06
C ARG A 384 24.83 -18.80 -5.59
N GLU A 385 25.89 -18.24 -6.17
CA GLU A 385 26.13 -17.94 -7.61
C GLU A 385 25.74 -16.51 -8.09
N PRO A 386 24.48 -16.03 -8.03
CA PRO A 386 24.14 -14.71 -8.57
C PRO A 386 24.37 -13.57 -7.57
N LEU A 387 24.49 -12.35 -8.10
CA LEU A 387 24.30 -11.14 -7.29
C LEU A 387 22.85 -11.06 -6.79
N PHE A 388 22.66 -10.60 -5.56
CA PHE A 388 21.34 -10.25 -5.04
C PHE A 388 20.85 -8.91 -5.60
N TYR A 389 19.54 -8.84 -5.78
CA TYR A 389 18.86 -7.70 -6.36
C TYR A 389 18.55 -6.64 -5.29
N PRO A 390 18.69 -5.33 -5.60
CA PRO A 390 19.09 -4.73 -6.88
C PRO A 390 20.60 -4.47 -7.00
N PHE A 391 21.08 -4.29 -8.24
CA PHE A 391 22.41 -3.74 -8.51
C PHE A 391 22.32 -2.22 -8.62
N ALA A 392 22.56 -1.52 -7.52
CA ALA A 392 22.23 -0.10 -7.39
C ALA A 392 23.25 0.79 -8.11
N TYR A 393 22.79 1.59 -9.08
CA TYR A 393 23.57 2.64 -9.75
C TYR A 393 23.24 4.02 -9.20
N ARG A 394 24.28 4.85 -9.04
CA ARG A 394 24.15 6.24 -8.65
C ARG A 394 25.15 7.15 -9.34
N ASN A 395 24.71 8.37 -9.69
CA ASN A 395 25.54 9.43 -10.24
C ASN A 395 25.66 10.59 -9.24
N PHE A 396 26.86 10.82 -8.70
CA PHE A 396 27.17 11.91 -7.77
C PHE A 396 27.62 13.20 -8.49
N GLY A 397 27.72 13.17 -9.81
CA GLY A 397 28.17 14.28 -10.65
C GLY A 397 29.69 14.33 -10.83
N ASP A 398 30.47 14.14 -9.77
CA ASP A 398 31.94 14.03 -9.82
C ASP A 398 32.42 12.57 -10.06
N HIS A 399 31.59 11.60 -9.73
CA HIS A 399 31.77 10.19 -10.05
C HIS A 399 30.44 9.44 -10.13
N GLN A 400 30.48 8.25 -10.72
CA GLN A 400 29.41 7.27 -10.74
C GLN A 400 29.78 6.11 -9.81
N ALA A 401 28.78 5.50 -9.19
CA ALA A 401 28.93 4.37 -8.28
C ALA A 401 27.96 3.23 -8.62
N LEU A 402 28.42 2.00 -8.40
CA LEU A 402 27.61 0.77 -8.45
C LEU A 402 27.82 -0.01 -7.16
N VAL A 403 26.74 -0.46 -6.51
CA VAL A 403 26.81 -1.25 -5.27
C VAL A 403 26.03 -2.54 -5.43
N GLY A 404 26.64 -3.65 -5.01
CA GLY A 404 26.06 -5.00 -5.10
C GLY A 404 26.48 -5.89 -3.93
N THR A 405 25.79 -7.03 -3.79
CA THR A 405 26.04 -8.02 -2.75
C THR A 405 25.68 -9.44 -3.22
N PHE A 406 26.30 -10.46 -2.63
CA PHE A 406 26.02 -11.88 -2.86
C PHE A 406 26.43 -12.71 -1.63
N ALA A 407 25.99 -13.98 -1.57
CA ALA A 407 26.36 -14.89 -0.50
C ALA A 407 27.69 -15.61 -0.78
N GLU A 408 28.51 -15.76 0.26
CA GLU A 408 29.79 -16.49 0.25
C GLU A 408 29.87 -17.48 1.43
N ASP A 409 30.64 -18.56 1.29
CA ASP A 409 31.12 -19.38 2.39
C ASP A 409 32.31 -18.69 3.05
N VAL A 410 32.07 -18.08 4.20
CA VAL A 410 33.01 -17.14 4.81
C VAL A 410 34.22 -17.82 5.48
N ASP A 411 34.12 -19.12 5.78
CA ASP A 411 35.15 -19.86 6.49
C ASP A 411 35.42 -21.28 5.95
N GLY A 412 34.76 -21.65 4.84
CA GLY A 412 34.86 -22.97 4.21
C GLY A 412 34.20 -24.08 5.02
N THR A 413 33.24 -23.73 5.88
CA THR A 413 32.45 -24.68 6.69
C THR A 413 30.95 -24.59 6.41
N ASP A 414 30.58 -24.21 5.19
CA ASP A 414 29.22 -23.92 4.73
C ASP A 414 28.57 -22.75 5.49
N HIS A 415 29.37 -21.75 5.85
CA HIS A 415 28.97 -20.63 6.69
C HIS A 415 28.63 -19.39 5.85
N ALA A 416 27.37 -19.34 5.40
CA ALA A 416 26.84 -18.25 4.60
C ALA A 416 26.97 -16.86 5.27
N ALA A 417 27.74 -15.98 4.62
CA ALA A 417 27.82 -14.55 4.91
C ALA A 417 27.57 -13.73 3.65
N LEU A 418 27.52 -12.40 3.77
CA LEU A 418 27.28 -11.50 2.65
C LEU A 418 28.57 -10.76 2.25
N ARG A 419 29.05 -10.98 1.03
CA ARG A 419 30.01 -10.10 0.36
C ARG A 419 29.27 -8.86 -0.14
N TRP A 420 29.84 -7.68 0.05
CA TRP A 420 29.37 -6.45 -0.59
C TRP A 420 30.52 -5.70 -1.25
N PHE A 421 30.23 -4.91 -2.28
CA PHE A 421 31.22 -4.10 -2.98
C PHE A 421 30.64 -2.77 -3.47
N GLU A 422 31.51 -1.79 -3.64
CA GLU A 422 31.25 -0.52 -4.32
C GLU A 422 32.27 -0.35 -5.46
N LEU A 423 31.77 -0.19 -6.68
CA LEU A 423 32.56 0.18 -7.84
C LEU A 423 32.43 1.67 -8.09
N ARG A 424 33.51 2.33 -8.52
CA ARG A 424 33.46 3.75 -8.90
C ARG A 424 34.02 3.98 -10.29
N ARG A 425 33.57 5.09 -10.87
CA ARG A 425 34.13 5.67 -12.09
C ARG A 425 33.95 7.18 -12.11
N SER A 426 35.05 7.92 -12.15
CA SER A 426 35.07 9.37 -12.39
C SER A 426 35.33 9.69 -13.86
N THR A 427 36.34 9.05 -14.45
CA THR A 427 36.67 9.06 -15.88
C THR A 427 37.30 7.73 -16.28
N GLY A 428 37.07 7.23 -17.49
CA GLY A 428 37.70 5.98 -17.97
C GLY A 428 36.98 4.72 -17.50
N SER A 429 37.73 3.71 -17.04
CA SER A 429 37.20 2.39 -16.66
C SER A 429 36.61 2.36 -15.25
N TRP A 430 35.67 1.45 -15.01
CA TRP A 430 35.23 1.08 -13.66
C TRP A 430 36.38 0.46 -12.88
N PHE A 431 36.40 0.68 -11.56
CA PHE A 431 37.34 0.04 -10.64
C PHE A 431 36.66 -0.26 -9.30
N LEU A 432 37.16 -1.27 -8.58
CA LEU A 432 36.75 -1.57 -7.21
C LEU A 432 37.21 -0.46 -6.27
N TYR A 433 36.26 0.25 -5.64
CA TYR A 433 36.57 1.28 -4.66
C TYR A 433 36.71 0.70 -3.25
N GLN A 434 35.80 -0.21 -2.88
CA GLN A 434 35.85 -0.95 -1.62
C GLN A 434 34.97 -2.21 -1.67
N GLU A 435 35.23 -3.14 -0.76
CA GLU A 435 34.47 -4.38 -0.55
C GLU A 435 34.59 -4.82 0.92
N GLY A 436 33.68 -5.68 1.38
CA GLY A 436 33.75 -6.25 2.73
C GLY A 436 32.77 -7.42 2.98
N VAL A 437 32.85 -7.99 4.19
CA VAL A 437 31.91 -9.02 4.69
C VAL A 437 30.89 -8.42 5.63
N VAL A 438 29.65 -8.90 5.58
CA VAL A 438 28.71 -8.89 6.70
C VAL A 438 28.40 -10.33 7.14
N GLY A 439 28.98 -10.73 8.27
CA GLY A 439 28.86 -12.08 8.85
C GLY A 439 30.18 -12.64 9.37
N GLY A 440 30.24 -13.96 9.59
CA GLY A 440 31.40 -14.67 10.13
C GLY A 440 31.33 -14.95 11.64
N GLU A 441 30.30 -14.51 12.34
CA GLU A 441 30.07 -14.90 13.73
C GLU A 441 29.62 -16.37 13.81
N ALA A 442 30.19 -17.13 14.75
CA ALA A 442 29.92 -18.57 14.86
C ALA A 442 28.41 -18.90 14.96
N ASN A 443 27.95 -19.78 14.07
CA ASN A 443 26.57 -20.30 13.98
C ASN A 443 25.51 -19.28 13.51
N VAL A 444 25.88 -18.16 12.89
CA VAL A 444 24.94 -17.13 12.41
C VAL A 444 25.13 -16.92 10.91
N HIS A 445 24.13 -17.34 10.13
CA HIS A 445 24.15 -17.30 8.68
C HIS A 445 23.33 -16.13 8.14
N ARG A 446 23.74 -15.57 7.00
CA ARG A 446 23.08 -14.45 6.32
C ARG A 446 22.96 -14.72 4.82
N SER A 447 21.80 -14.39 4.26
CA SER A 447 21.56 -14.40 2.81
C SER A 447 20.32 -13.56 2.44
N VAL A 448 19.90 -13.57 1.17
CA VAL A 448 18.71 -12.94 0.60
C VAL A 448 18.68 -11.46 0.99
N ALA A 449 19.63 -10.73 0.42
CA ALA A 449 19.87 -9.34 0.79
C ALA A 449 19.40 -8.36 -0.29
N SER A 450 19.08 -7.13 0.12
CA SER A 450 18.88 -5.98 -0.75
C SER A 450 19.76 -4.83 -0.25
N ILE A 451 20.56 -4.25 -1.15
CA ILE A 451 21.56 -3.22 -0.84
C ILE A 451 21.31 -1.96 -1.67
N GLY A 452 21.62 -0.79 -1.10
CA GLY A 452 21.49 0.50 -1.79
C GLY A 452 22.55 1.51 -1.36
N ILE A 453 22.58 2.67 -2.02
CA ILE A 453 23.47 3.79 -1.71
C ILE A 453 22.72 5.13 -1.79
N ASP A 454 22.80 5.94 -0.74
CA ASP A 454 22.11 7.23 -0.65
C ASP A 454 22.87 8.40 -1.28
N GLN A 455 22.27 9.60 -1.27
CA GLN A 455 22.88 10.81 -1.82
C GLN A 455 24.18 11.26 -1.16
N SER A 456 24.50 10.78 0.03
CA SER A 456 25.76 11.08 0.72
C SER A 456 26.81 9.98 0.57
N GLY A 457 26.48 8.90 -0.14
CA GLY A 457 27.37 7.76 -0.31
C GLY A 457 27.36 6.80 0.89
N ASN A 458 26.35 6.91 1.77
CA ASN A 458 26.13 5.90 2.80
C ASN A 458 25.48 4.67 2.15
N ILE A 459 25.82 3.49 2.64
CA ILE A 459 25.35 2.20 2.11
C ILE A 459 24.61 1.48 3.22
N ALA A 460 23.41 0.97 2.94
CA ALA A 460 22.66 0.12 3.84
C ALA A 460 22.16 -1.13 3.12
N MET A 461 22.02 -2.21 3.88
CA MET A 461 21.58 -3.51 3.39
C MET A 461 20.65 -4.16 4.41
N ALA A 462 19.54 -4.72 3.95
CA ALA A 462 18.68 -5.60 4.73
C ALA A 462 18.76 -7.03 4.19
N TYR A 463 18.65 -8.03 5.07
CA TYR A 463 18.89 -9.44 4.75
C TYR A 463 18.19 -10.39 5.71
N THR A 464 18.09 -11.66 5.29
CA THR A 464 17.71 -12.78 6.15
C THR A 464 18.87 -13.19 7.06
N ARG A 465 18.60 -13.41 8.34
CA ARG A 465 19.52 -13.99 9.33
C ARG A 465 18.92 -15.24 9.98
N THR A 466 19.69 -16.31 10.09
CA THR A 466 19.30 -17.57 10.75
C THR A 466 20.49 -18.21 11.50
N GLY A 467 20.25 -19.25 12.29
CA GLY A 467 21.31 -20.00 12.97
C GLY A 467 20.84 -21.35 13.51
N THR A 468 21.75 -22.10 14.13
CA THR A 468 21.48 -23.48 14.56
C THR A 468 20.60 -23.58 15.81
N THR A 469 20.56 -22.55 16.65
CA THR A 469 19.89 -22.58 17.96
C THR A 469 19.06 -21.33 18.20
N ALA A 470 18.00 -21.44 19.00
CA ALA A 470 17.23 -20.28 19.46
C ALA A 470 18.15 -19.25 20.12
N PRO A 471 17.94 -17.94 19.92
CA PRO A 471 16.78 -17.33 19.24
C PRO A 471 16.97 -17.07 17.74
N TYR A 472 17.95 -17.67 17.06
CA TYR A 472 18.30 -17.35 15.66
C TYR A 472 17.38 -18.02 14.62
N TYR A 473 16.06 -17.81 14.73
CA TYR A 473 15.11 -18.20 13.69
C TYR A 473 15.26 -17.29 12.45
N PRO A 474 14.84 -17.73 11.24
CA PRO A 474 14.90 -16.91 10.03
C PRO A 474 14.18 -15.56 10.19
N SER A 475 14.97 -14.50 10.28
CA SER A 475 14.54 -13.16 10.71
C SER A 475 15.12 -12.09 9.78
N ILE A 476 14.57 -10.88 9.83
CA ILE A 476 15.02 -9.76 8.99
C ILE A 476 15.88 -8.81 9.81
N TYR A 477 17.10 -8.60 9.33
CA TYR A 477 18.07 -7.69 9.93
C TYR A 477 18.58 -6.69 8.90
N TYR A 478 19.11 -5.57 9.38
CA TYR A 478 19.77 -4.60 8.53
C TYR A 478 21.05 -4.08 9.16
N LYS A 479 21.96 -3.61 8.29
CA LYS A 479 23.26 -3.05 8.64
C LYS A 479 23.65 -1.95 7.66
N GLY A 480 24.61 -1.10 8.02
CA GLY A 480 25.03 -0.03 7.13
C GLY A 480 26.40 0.58 7.41
N ARG A 481 26.79 1.52 6.55
CA ARG A 481 28.00 2.34 6.66
C ARG A 481 27.75 3.76 6.20
N LEU A 482 28.37 4.69 6.90
CA LEU A 482 28.53 6.06 6.45
C LEU A 482 29.62 6.14 5.38
N ALA A 483 29.54 7.13 4.49
CA ALA A 483 30.60 7.40 3.52
C ALA A 483 31.96 7.69 4.19
N THR A 484 31.94 8.18 5.43
CA THR A 484 33.12 8.50 6.25
C THR A 484 33.67 7.32 7.05
N ASP A 485 32.97 6.19 7.09
CA ASP A 485 33.45 5.00 7.79
C ASP A 485 34.70 4.43 7.10
N PRO A 486 35.61 3.75 7.84
CA PRO A 486 36.77 3.09 7.25
C PRO A 486 36.39 2.23 6.04
N LEU A 487 37.15 2.35 4.96
CA LEU A 487 36.86 1.62 3.72
C LEU A 487 36.88 0.11 3.96
N GLY A 488 35.93 -0.57 3.30
CA GLY A 488 35.76 -2.01 3.40
C GLY A 488 35.13 -2.48 4.71
N THR A 489 34.53 -1.57 5.49
CA THR A 489 33.78 -1.91 6.70
C THR A 489 32.36 -1.40 6.67
N MET A 490 31.48 -2.13 7.36
CA MET A 490 30.09 -1.81 7.61
C MET A 490 29.83 -1.74 9.13
N PRO A 491 30.28 -0.65 9.81
CA PRO A 491 30.33 -0.61 11.27
C PRO A 491 29.03 -0.13 11.93
N GLN A 492 28.09 0.45 11.18
CA GLN A 492 26.77 0.79 11.74
C GLN A 492 26.10 -0.53 12.10
N GLY A 493 25.66 -0.65 13.36
CA GLY A 493 25.29 -1.94 13.98
C GLY A 493 24.28 -2.79 13.19
N GLU A 494 24.17 -4.06 13.58
CA GLU A 494 23.15 -4.97 13.05
C GLU A 494 21.87 -4.83 13.89
N TYR A 495 20.78 -4.40 13.26
CA TYR A 495 19.50 -4.13 13.91
C TYR A 495 18.38 -4.98 13.33
N VAL A 496 17.36 -5.19 14.15
CA VAL A 496 16.18 -6.00 13.83
C VAL A 496 15.18 -5.18 13.02
N ILE A 497 14.66 -5.74 11.93
CA ILE A 497 13.38 -5.35 11.35
C ILE A 497 12.27 -6.24 11.89
N ALA A 498 12.48 -7.57 11.86
CA ALA A 498 11.57 -8.53 12.48
C ALA A 498 12.30 -9.78 12.94
N ASP A 499 12.09 -10.17 14.20
CA ASP A 499 12.56 -11.44 14.76
C ASP A 499 11.47 -12.50 14.66
N ALA A 500 11.79 -13.63 14.05
CA ALA A 500 10.93 -14.80 14.03
C ALA A 500 11.03 -15.61 15.32
N SER A 501 10.00 -16.42 15.57
CA SER A 501 9.96 -17.37 16.70
C SER A 501 9.85 -18.84 16.25
N ASN A 502 9.96 -19.10 14.95
CA ASN A 502 9.78 -20.42 14.35
C ASN A 502 10.60 -20.57 13.06
N SER A 503 10.97 -21.81 12.74
CA SER A 503 11.72 -22.19 11.55
C SER A 503 10.80 -22.62 10.41
N MET A 504 11.27 -22.51 9.18
CA MET A 504 10.62 -23.09 8.00
C MET A 504 10.86 -24.61 7.99
N THR A 505 9.79 -25.39 8.12
CA THR A 505 9.87 -26.85 8.25
C THR A 505 9.37 -27.62 7.03
N VAL A 506 8.83 -26.94 6.02
CA VAL A 506 8.13 -27.59 4.90
C VAL A 506 8.87 -27.52 3.55
N ALA A 507 9.87 -26.64 3.41
CA ALA A 507 10.69 -26.53 2.20
C ALA A 507 12.07 -25.93 2.49
N GLU A 508 13.04 -26.20 1.62
CA GLU A 508 14.37 -25.55 1.59
C GLU A 508 14.35 -24.18 0.90
N ARG A 509 13.35 -23.93 0.06
CA ARG A 509 13.16 -22.69 -0.68
C ARG A 509 12.65 -21.60 0.25
N TRP A 510 13.57 -20.77 0.73
CA TRP A 510 13.24 -19.67 1.63
C TRP A 510 12.66 -18.48 0.88
N GLY A 511 13.43 -17.98 -0.08
CA GLY A 511 13.12 -16.84 -0.93
C GLY A 511 14.30 -16.58 -1.83
N ASP A 512 14.03 -16.14 -3.05
CA ASP A 512 15.01 -15.79 -4.08
C ASP A 512 15.19 -14.28 -4.24
N TYR A 513 14.34 -13.51 -3.59
CA TYR A 513 14.21 -12.07 -3.81
C TYR A 513 14.09 -11.35 -2.47
N ALA A 514 14.89 -10.28 -2.35
CA ALA A 514 14.61 -9.16 -1.47
C ALA A 514 14.50 -7.91 -2.34
N GLY A 515 13.56 -7.03 -2.01
CA GLY A 515 13.30 -5.81 -2.77
C GLY A 515 13.62 -4.56 -1.95
N GLY A 516 14.07 -3.51 -2.61
CA GLY A 516 14.27 -2.23 -1.93
C GLY A 516 14.78 -1.13 -2.85
N GLY A 517 14.64 0.11 -2.40
CA GLY A 517 15.02 1.29 -3.15
C GLY A 517 15.18 2.52 -2.25
N ILE A 518 15.79 3.56 -2.80
CA ILE A 518 15.97 4.84 -2.10
C ILE A 518 14.76 5.73 -2.34
N ASP A 519 14.18 6.31 -1.30
CA ASP A 519 13.03 7.20 -1.40
C ASP A 519 13.34 8.39 -2.32
N PRO A 520 12.61 8.56 -3.44
CA PRO A 520 12.89 9.64 -4.39
C PRO A 520 12.61 11.04 -3.82
N VAL A 521 11.87 11.16 -2.71
CA VAL A 521 11.52 12.45 -2.09
C VAL A 521 12.71 13.09 -1.38
N ASP A 522 13.51 12.28 -0.67
CA ASP A 522 14.62 12.78 0.14
C ASP A 522 15.99 12.24 -0.30
N ASP A 523 16.01 11.25 -1.20
CA ASP A 523 17.21 10.59 -1.74
C ASP A 523 18.13 10.02 -0.63
N CYS A 524 17.56 9.74 0.54
CA CYS A 524 18.23 9.36 1.78
C CYS A 524 17.65 8.12 2.46
N THR A 525 16.33 7.94 2.40
CA THR A 525 15.64 6.87 3.13
C THR A 525 15.67 5.57 2.33
N PHE A 526 16.20 4.51 2.93
CA PHE A 526 16.26 3.18 2.34
C PHE A 526 15.00 2.41 2.69
N TRP A 527 14.29 1.88 1.70
CA TRP A 527 13.14 1.01 1.88
C TRP A 527 13.48 -0.42 1.52
N PHE A 528 12.99 -1.38 2.31
CA PHE A 528 13.27 -2.81 2.15
C PHE A 528 12.01 -3.67 2.33
N THR A 529 11.98 -4.79 1.63
CA THR A 529 11.01 -5.86 1.83
C THR A 529 11.65 -7.24 1.62
N THR A 530 11.35 -8.18 2.53
CA THR A 530 11.70 -9.60 2.43
C THR A 530 10.86 -10.41 3.44
N GLU A 531 10.96 -11.73 3.38
CA GLU A 531 10.23 -12.70 4.20
C GLU A 531 10.91 -13.05 5.54
N TYR A 532 10.11 -13.54 6.49
CA TYR A 532 10.54 -14.03 7.81
C TYR A 532 9.58 -15.07 8.41
N GLY A 533 10.07 -15.82 9.39
CA GLY A 533 9.32 -16.85 10.11
C GLY A 533 8.93 -18.09 9.29
N GLY A 534 8.42 -19.10 9.99
CA GLY A 534 8.08 -20.40 9.39
C GLY A 534 6.76 -20.45 8.61
N TRP A 535 5.97 -19.37 8.61
CA TRP A 535 4.73 -19.23 7.85
C TRP A 535 4.82 -18.15 6.75
N LEU A 536 6.04 -17.74 6.40
CA LEU A 536 6.34 -16.94 5.21
C LEU A 536 5.59 -15.59 5.20
N GLU A 537 5.75 -14.86 6.30
CA GLU A 537 5.30 -13.48 6.46
C GLU A 537 6.33 -12.53 5.84
N THR A 538 5.94 -11.32 5.44
CA THR A 538 6.88 -10.30 4.93
C THR A 538 6.78 -9.01 5.73
N ARG A 539 7.83 -8.18 5.66
CA ARG A 539 7.84 -6.84 6.24
C ARG A 539 8.18 -5.80 5.20
N VAL A 540 7.68 -4.59 5.40
CA VAL A 540 8.13 -3.39 4.69
C VAL A 540 8.71 -2.42 5.71
N ALA A 541 9.99 -2.11 5.59
CA ALA A 541 10.69 -1.25 6.55
C ALA A 541 11.49 -0.15 5.87
N ALA A 542 11.63 0.98 6.56
CA ALA A 542 12.40 2.13 6.10
C ALA A 542 13.44 2.55 7.14
N VAL A 543 14.68 2.75 6.72
CA VAL A 543 15.79 3.19 7.58
C VAL A 543 16.50 4.38 6.94
N ARG A 544 17.09 5.24 7.76
CA ARG A 544 17.77 6.45 7.29
C ARG A 544 18.97 6.77 8.18
N PHE A 545 20.07 7.19 7.57
CA PHE A 545 21.20 7.76 8.30
C PHE A 545 20.92 9.23 8.64
N ASP A 546 21.15 9.63 9.90
CA ASP A 546 21.06 11.02 10.33
C ASP A 546 22.05 11.93 9.57
N ALA A 547 23.17 11.36 9.12
CA ALA A 547 24.19 12.06 8.35
C ALA A 547 23.84 12.18 6.85
N CYS A 548 22.75 11.58 6.36
CA CYS A 548 22.42 11.72 4.95
C CYS A 548 21.99 13.16 4.61
N GLY A 549 22.62 13.71 3.58
CA GLY A 549 22.59 15.10 3.16
C GLY A 549 23.61 15.99 3.90
N CYS A 550 24.54 15.38 4.66
CA CYS A 550 25.48 16.10 5.53
C CYS A 550 26.93 15.75 5.29
N LEU A 551 27.74 16.79 5.10
CA LEU A 551 29.20 16.65 5.04
C LEU A 551 29.85 16.54 6.44
N ALA A 552 29.16 17.00 7.50
CA ALA A 552 29.55 16.83 8.90
C ALA A 552 28.34 17.01 9.84
N VAL A 553 28.12 16.08 10.79
CA VAL A 553 27.04 16.18 11.77
C VAL A 553 27.38 17.26 12.82
N PRO A 554 26.52 18.27 13.05
CA PRO A 554 26.75 19.32 14.04
C PRO A 554 26.70 18.78 15.48
N GLU A 555 27.43 19.43 16.41
CA GLU A 555 27.37 19.10 17.84
C GLU A 555 25.99 19.42 18.43
N ALA A 556 25.54 18.62 19.41
CA ALA A 556 24.28 18.84 20.11
C ALA A 556 24.33 20.14 20.94
N PRO A 557 23.29 20.99 20.88
CA PRO A 557 23.17 22.15 21.76
C PRO A 557 23.12 21.77 23.25
N THR A 558 23.51 22.68 24.12
CA THR A 558 23.25 22.61 25.56
C THR A 558 21.97 23.39 25.87
N ALA A 559 20.92 22.68 26.30
CA ALA A 559 19.63 23.27 26.63
C ALA A 559 19.51 23.64 28.12
N SER A 560 18.58 24.55 28.40
CA SER A 560 18.19 25.07 29.71
C SER A 560 16.69 25.40 29.71
N LEU A 561 16.06 25.48 30.88
CA LEU A 561 14.61 25.66 30.98
C LEU A 561 14.21 26.56 32.15
N THR A 562 13.17 27.38 31.97
CA THR A 562 12.49 28.12 33.05
C THR A 562 10.97 28.12 32.88
N VAL A 563 10.23 28.33 33.98
CA VAL A 563 8.75 28.42 33.99
C VAL A 563 8.34 29.83 34.47
N PRO A 564 8.25 30.83 33.57
CA PRO A 564 8.11 32.23 33.98
C PRO A 564 6.69 32.63 34.40
N SER A 565 5.66 31.94 33.91
CA SER A 565 4.25 32.24 34.20
C SER A 565 3.33 31.04 33.93
N ASP A 566 2.05 31.17 34.29
CA ASP A 566 1.02 30.17 34.00
C ASP A 566 0.95 29.84 32.49
N ASN A 567 0.87 28.55 32.16
CA ASN A 567 0.81 27.99 30.81
C ASN A 567 1.97 28.45 29.91
N ARG A 568 3.16 28.68 30.48
CA ARG A 568 4.37 29.05 29.73
C ARG A 568 5.62 28.32 30.24
N ILE A 569 6.38 27.76 29.32
CA ILE A 569 7.75 27.26 29.55
C ILE A 569 8.69 27.93 28.55
N ASP A 570 9.81 28.47 29.06
CA ASP A 570 10.86 29.05 28.24
C ASP A 570 12.04 28.08 28.15
N VAL A 571 12.40 27.67 26.93
CA VAL A 571 13.51 26.74 26.64
C VAL A 571 14.64 27.53 26.00
N GLY A 572 15.83 27.55 26.60
CA GLY A 572 17.00 28.27 26.08
C GLY A 572 18.18 27.37 25.74
N TRP A 573 19.02 27.74 24.78
CA TRP A 573 20.20 26.95 24.37
C TRP A 573 21.33 27.83 23.82
N ASN A 574 22.57 27.31 23.81
CA ASN A 574 23.71 27.99 23.20
C ASN A 574 23.70 27.88 21.67
N ASP A 575 24.28 28.87 20.99
CA ASP A 575 24.53 28.81 19.56
C ASP A 575 25.57 27.73 19.20
N SER A 576 25.45 27.14 18.01
CA SER A 576 26.32 26.10 17.50
C SER A 576 27.72 26.65 17.22
N PRO A 577 28.79 25.88 17.47
CA PRO A 577 30.12 26.27 17.01
C PRO A 577 30.27 26.20 15.48
N SER A 578 29.34 25.54 14.78
CA SER A 578 29.38 25.44 13.31
C SER A 578 28.64 26.59 12.64
N ALA A 579 29.36 27.33 11.80
CA ALA A 579 28.82 28.40 10.97
C ALA A 579 27.80 27.95 9.91
N SER A 580 27.70 26.64 9.63
CA SER A 580 26.74 26.10 8.67
C SER A 580 25.33 25.92 9.24
N ILE A 581 25.16 26.01 10.56
CA ILE A 581 23.84 25.95 11.19
C ILE A 581 23.04 27.19 10.81
N THR A 582 21.77 26.98 10.47
CA THR A 582 20.86 28.09 10.11
C THR A 582 19.57 28.07 10.92
N GLN A 583 19.29 27.01 11.68
CA GLN A 583 18.10 26.90 12.52
C GLN A 583 18.25 25.87 13.66
N TYR A 584 17.29 25.86 14.58
CA TYR A 584 17.21 24.97 15.73
C TYR A 584 15.81 24.37 15.86
N GLY A 585 15.72 23.04 15.92
CA GLY A 585 14.47 22.34 16.23
C GLY A 585 14.29 22.25 17.75
N VAL A 586 13.16 22.73 18.26
CA VAL A 586 12.74 22.58 19.65
C VAL A 586 11.72 21.45 19.71
N LEU A 587 12.08 20.37 20.40
CA LEU A 587 11.26 19.18 20.53
C LEU A 587 10.71 19.05 21.95
N ARG A 588 9.48 18.53 22.08
CA ARG A 588 8.76 18.38 23.34
C ARG A 588 8.13 16.99 23.48
N ALA A 589 8.14 16.46 24.70
CA ALA A 589 7.44 15.25 25.13
C ALA A 589 6.69 15.50 26.45
N THR A 590 5.75 14.61 26.78
CA THR A 590 5.07 14.56 28.09
C THR A 590 5.55 13.40 28.97
N THR A 591 6.48 12.60 28.47
CA THR A 591 7.11 11.46 29.16
C THR A 591 8.63 11.61 29.12
N PRO A 592 9.35 11.29 30.22
CA PRO A 592 10.81 11.36 30.24
C PRO A 592 11.39 10.40 29.18
N GLY A 593 12.39 10.87 28.44
CA GLY A 593 13.05 10.13 27.36
C GLY A 593 12.30 10.14 26.04
N GLY A 594 11.15 10.81 25.94
CA GLY A 594 10.32 10.86 24.73
C GLY A 594 9.15 9.87 24.74
N PRO A 595 8.48 9.65 23.60
CA PRO A 595 8.80 10.17 22.26
C PRO A 595 8.63 11.70 22.15
N TYR A 596 9.47 12.35 21.36
CA TYR A 596 9.48 13.80 21.20
C TYR A 596 8.83 14.24 19.89
N THR A 597 8.16 15.39 19.93
CA THR A 597 7.57 16.06 18.76
C THR A 597 8.18 17.44 18.57
N THR A 598 8.54 17.82 17.34
CA THR A 598 9.03 19.18 17.06
C THR A 598 7.87 20.17 17.19
N ILE A 599 8.01 21.14 18.09
CA ILE A 599 6.99 22.17 18.34
C ILE A 599 7.35 23.53 17.73
N ALA A 600 8.63 23.75 17.45
CA ALA A 600 9.11 24.96 16.80
C ALA A 600 10.44 24.73 16.09
N THR A 601 10.67 25.55 15.06
CA THR A 601 11.97 25.70 14.41
C THR A 601 12.37 27.17 14.52
N VAL A 602 13.49 27.44 15.19
CA VAL A 602 13.99 28.80 15.45
C VAL A 602 15.19 29.07 14.56
N THR A 603 15.09 30.06 13.68
CA THR A 603 16.18 30.46 12.78
C THR A 603 17.37 31.00 13.58
N ASP A 604 18.58 30.60 13.19
CA ASP A 604 19.83 31.18 13.67
C ASP A 604 19.90 32.64 13.23
N SER A 605 20.03 33.54 14.21
CA SER A 605 20.11 34.98 14.00
C SER A 605 21.53 35.45 13.59
N SER A 606 22.52 34.56 13.65
CA SER A 606 23.92 34.77 13.26
C SER A 606 24.40 33.76 12.19
N PRO A 607 23.66 33.56 11.09
CA PRO A 607 24.01 32.55 10.10
C PRO A 607 25.40 32.82 9.50
N GLY A 608 26.23 31.78 9.41
CA GLY A 608 27.61 31.89 8.90
C GLY A 608 28.66 32.25 9.96
N VAL A 609 28.28 32.43 11.24
CA VAL A 609 29.21 32.69 12.35
C VAL A 609 28.87 31.78 13.52
N GLY A 610 29.70 30.76 13.77
CA GLY A 610 29.52 29.89 14.93
C GLY A 610 29.88 30.59 16.25
N ASN A 611 29.27 30.12 17.35
CA ASN A 611 29.41 30.64 18.72
C ASN A 611 28.84 32.07 18.93
N GLY A 612 27.69 32.36 18.34
CA GLY A 612 26.87 33.54 18.57
C GLY A 612 26.16 33.59 19.93
N SER A 613 25.11 34.41 20.02
CA SER A 613 24.34 34.59 21.26
C SER A 613 23.40 33.40 21.52
N ALA A 614 23.14 33.10 22.79
CA ALA A 614 22.17 32.07 23.17
C ALA A 614 20.73 32.42 22.76
N TYR A 615 19.94 31.39 22.51
CA TYR A 615 18.55 31.47 22.05
C TYR A 615 17.57 31.14 23.18
N THR A 616 16.31 31.56 23.02
CA THR A 616 15.20 31.15 23.89
C THR A 616 13.91 31.06 23.08
N TYR A 617 13.20 29.94 23.22
CA TYR A 617 11.87 29.72 22.69
C TYR A 617 10.83 29.78 23.81
N HIS A 618 9.71 30.46 23.55
CA HIS A 618 8.59 30.60 24.48
C HIS A 618 7.48 29.63 24.09
N ASP A 619 7.32 28.55 24.86
CA ASP A 619 6.24 27.59 24.67
C ASP A 619 5.02 28.00 25.50
N ASP A 620 4.12 28.77 24.88
CA ASP A 620 2.82 29.17 25.44
C ASP A 620 1.70 28.13 25.18
N THR A 621 2.03 26.99 24.58
CA THR A 621 1.07 25.92 24.25
C THR A 621 0.97 24.84 25.33
N VAL A 622 1.83 24.92 26.35
CA VAL A 622 1.80 24.02 27.50
C VAL A 622 0.56 24.23 28.35
N SER A 623 0.08 23.14 28.95
CA SER A 623 -1.08 23.16 29.83
C SER A 623 -0.63 23.02 31.28
N GLY A 624 -1.18 23.87 32.15
CA GLY A 624 -0.89 23.86 33.57
C GLY A 624 -1.19 22.51 34.24
N GLY A 625 -0.32 22.12 35.18
CA GLY A 625 -0.37 20.83 35.88
C GLY A 625 0.33 19.68 35.14
N ILE A 626 0.81 19.89 33.91
CA ILE A 626 1.49 18.87 33.12
C ILE A 626 3.00 19.14 33.10
N ARG A 627 3.80 18.08 33.29
CA ARG A 627 5.25 18.14 33.16
C ARG A 627 5.64 17.86 31.71
N TYR A 628 6.46 18.74 31.15
CA TYR A 628 6.96 18.65 29.78
C TYR A 628 8.48 18.49 29.80
N TYR A 629 8.97 17.72 28.83
CA TYR A 629 10.39 17.41 28.62
C TYR A 629 10.79 17.94 27.26
N TYR A 630 11.96 18.57 27.16
CA TYR A 630 12.43 19.24 25.96
C TYR A 630 13.83 18.80 25.59
N VAL A 631 14.04 18.73 24.28
CA VAL A 631 15.34 18.51 23.64
C VAL A 631 15.46 19.50 22.50
N VAL A 632 16.66 20.07 22.31
CA VAL A 632 16.95 20.98 21.19
C VAL A 632 17.95 20.32 20.25
N LYS A 633 17.74 20.48 18.94
CA LYS A 633 18.67 20.03 17.90
C LYS A 633 19.07 21.23 17.03
N SER A 634 20.34 21.36 16.68
CA SER A 634 20.78 22.32 15.65
C SER A 634 20.57 21.72 14.26
N ASN A 635 20.23 22.56 13.29
CA ASN A 635 19.97 22.15 11.92
C ASN A 635 20.48 23.21 10.91
N ASP A 636 21.03 22.75 9.78
CA ASP A 636 21.64 23.62 8.76
C ASP A 636 20.65 24.22 7.75
N GLY A 637 19.37 23.94 7.91
CA GLY A 637 18.30 24.36 7.01
C GLY A 637 18.07 23.39 5.84
N LEU A 638 18.86 22.31 5.78
CA LEU A 638 18.75 21.22 4.83
C LEU A 638 18.54 19.91 5.60
N ALA A 639 19.34 18.88 5.33
CA ALA A 639 19.15 17.56 5.92
C ALA A 639 19.86 17.39 7.28
N CYS A 640 20.77 18.29 7.65
CA CYS A 640 21.65 18.06 8.80
C CYS A 640 21.03 18.47 10.08
N THR A 641 20.94 17.51 11.00
CA THR A 641 20.43 17.71 12.33
C THR A 641 21.39 17.08 13.33
N SER A 642 21.73 17.80 14.40
CA SER A 642 22.54 17.25 15.47
C SER A 642 21.81 16.15 16.25
N ALA A 643 22.55 15.41 17.07
CA ALA A 643 21.94 14.72 18.20
C ALA A 643 21.16 15.72 19.09
N GLY A 644 20.20 15.20 19.86
CA GLY A 644 19.46 15.99 20.83
C GLY A 644 20.37 16.51 21.94
N SER A 645 20.10 17.73 22.42
CA SER A 645 20.60 18.18 23.72
C SER A 645 20.27 17.18 24.83
N ALA A 646 20.96 17.29 25.98
CA ALA A 646 20.46 16.68 27.20
C ALA A 646 19.01 17.15 27.46
N GLU A 647 18.16 16.23 27.91
CA GLU A 647 16.77 16.53 28.24
C GLU A 647 16.70 17.54 29.39
N VAL A 648 15.87 18.56 29.21
CA VAL A 648 15.48 19.50 30.27
C VAL A 648 13.97 19.44 30.46
N ASP A 649 13.49 19.56 31.69
CA ASP A 649 12.08 19.38 31.98
C ASP A 649 11.53 20.42 32.96
N GLY A 650 10.21 20.65 32.90
CA GLY A 650 9.51 21.61 33.74
C GLY A 650 8.04 21.28 33.93
N LEU A 651 7.51 21.57 35.12
CA LEU A 651 6.08 21.49 35.42
C LEU A 651 5.41 22.82 35.03
N ALA A 652 4.56 22.80 34.01
CA ALA A 652 3.79 23.98 33.63
C ALA A 652 2.80 24.35 34.76
N THR A 653 2.66 25.64 35.02
CA THR A 653 1.77 26.21 36.05
C THR A 653 0.46 26.70 35.41
N GLY A 654 -0.57 27.06 36.20
CA GLY A 654 -1.88 27.51 35.71
C GLY A 654 -2.95 26.41 35.53
N GLY A 655 -4.09 26.78 34.93
CA GLY A 655 -5.21 25.85 34.69
C GLY A 655 -5.00 24.94 33.47
N CYS A 656 -5.54 23.72 33.53
CA CYS A 656 -5.47 22.74 32.45
C CYS A 656 -6.31 23.13 31.23
N ARG A 657 -5.78 22.95 30.01
CA ARG A 657 -6.39 23.34 28.73
C ARG A 657 -6.43 22.20 27.70
N LEU A 658 -6.14 20.97 28.11
CA LEU A 658 -6.09 19.83 27.20
C LEU A 658 -7.49 19.36 26.82
N ALA A 659 -7.66 18.96 25.56
CA ALA A 659 -8.86 18.29 25.10
C ALA A 659 -8.96 16.86 25.69
N PRO A 660 -10.17 16.31 25.84
CA PRO A 660 -10.35 14.92 26.20
C PRO A 660 -9.76 13.95 25.17
N ALA A 661 -9.32 12.77 25.60
CA ALA A 661 -8.99 11.67 24.70
C ALA A 661 -10.23 10.77 24.52
N PHE A 662 -10.70 10.60 23.28
CA PHE A 662 -11.94 9.90 23.00
C PHE A 662 -11.89 9.17 21.66
N GLY A 663 -12.25 7.88 21.65
CA GLY A 663 -12.20 7.01 20.47
C GLY A 663 -13.31 7.23 19.45
N GLY A 664 -14.34 8.03 19.76
CA GLY A 664 -15.42 8.35 18.86
C GLY A 664 -16.57 7.34 18.88
N ILE A 665 -17.45 7.44 17.88
CA ILE A 665 -18.63 6.59 17.75
C ILE A 665 -18.24 5.15 17.40
N THR A 666 -18.81 4.14 18.07
CA THR A 666 -18.55 2.73 17.76
C THR A 666 -19.58 2.13 16.82
N GLY A 667 -20.80 2.69 16.76
CA GLY A 667 -21.82 2.22 15.82
C GLY A 667 -23.14 2.96 15.91
N VAL A 668 -23.94 2.80 14.87
CA VAL A 668 -25.33 3.27 14.77
C VAL A 668 -26.20 2.06 14.45
N LEU A 669 -27.13 1.73 15.34
CA LEU A 669 -28.06 0.62 15.20
C LEU A 669 -29.43 1.14 14.77
N ASN A 670 -30.03 0.52 13.75
CA ASN A 670 -31.45 0.67 13.46
C ASN A 670 -32.25 -0.37 14.26
N PRO A 671 -33.01 0.04 15.30
CA PRO A 671 -33.78 -0.89 16.12
C PRO A 671 -35.08 -1.39 15.45
N GLY A 672 -35.45 -0.87 14.27
CA GLY A 672 -36.72 -1.20 13.62
C GLY A 672 -37.92 -0.75 14.46
N ALA A 673 -37.90 0.48 15.01
CA ALA A 673 -38.96 0.97 15.87
C ALA A 673 -40.17 1.50 15.06
N ALA A 674 -41.35 1.56 15.68
CA ALA A 674 -42.56 2.13 15.05
C ALA A 674 -42.36 3.60 14.65
N THR A 675 -41.60 4.34 15.45
CA THR A 675 -41.10 5.69 15.13
C THR A 675 -39.69 5.56 14.55
N CYS A 676 -39.34 6.42 13.59
CA CYS A 676 -38.00 6.39 13.01
C CYS A 676 -36.97 6.74 14.08
N THR A 677 -36.16 5.75 14.45
CA THR A 677 -35.17 5.85 15.53
C THR A 677 -33.83 5.28 15.05
N LEU A 678 -32.72 5.91 15.43
CA LEU A 678 -31.38 5.35 15.32
C LEU A 678 -30.67 5.43 16.67
N ASN A 679 -30.14 4.30 17.14
CA ASN A 679 -29.45 4.20 18.43
C ASN A 679 -27.94 4.25 18.21
N LEU A 680 -27.31 5.31 18.69
CA LEU A 680 -25.87 5.51 18.67
C LEU A 680 -25.24 4.91 19.93
N ALA A 681 -24.05 4.34 19.77
CA ALA A 681 -23.22 3.88 20.88
C ALA A 681 -21.76 4.28 20.68
N TRP A 682 -21.06 4.51 21.79
CA TRP A 682 -19.62 4.74 21.85
C TRP A 682 -19.02 4.21 23.15
N THR A 683 -17.70 4.29 23.31
CA THR A 683 -16.98 3.97 24.56
C THR A 683 -16.67 5.23 25.36
N GLY A 684 -16.51 5.12 26.68
CA GLY A 684 -16.15 6.28 27.51
C GLY A 684 -14.82 6.91 27.08
N GLY A 685 -14.74 8.25 27.07
CA GLY A 685 -13.48 8.98 26.87
C GLY A 685 -12.75 9.16 28.20
N SER A 686 -11.49 9.54 28.15
CA SER A 686 -10.70 9.89 29.33
C SER A 686 -10.41 11.39 29.38
N SER A 687 -10.61 11.97 30.56
CA SER A 687 -10.30 13.39 30.78
C SER A 687 -8.80 13.56 31.01
N SER A 688 -8.18 14.44 30.23
CA SER A 688 -6.79 14.86 30.43
C SER A 688 -6.64 15.86 31.59
N CYS A 689 -7.74 16.44 32.09
CA CYS A 689 -7.76 17.41 33.17
C CYS A 689 -8.45 16.89 34.46
N GLY A 690 -8.79 15.60 34.53
CA GLY A 690 -9.36 14.96 35.72
C GLY A 690 -10.84 15.24 36.01
N SER A 691 -11.55 15.84 35.05
CA SER A 691 -13.00 16.16 35.10
C SER A 691 -13.87 14.99 34.58
N SER A 692 -15.18 15.07 34.85
CA SER A 692 -16.16 14.20 34.18
C SER A 692 -16.53 14.78 32.81
N LEU A 693 -16.45 13.96 31.76
CA LEU A 693 -16.72 14.37 30.38
C LEU A 693 -18.23 14.38 30.06
N MET A 694 -18.59 15.15 29.05
CA MET A 694 -19.88 15.08 28.36
C MET A 694 -19.67 14.91 26.85
N TYR A 695 -20.71 14.57 26.10
CA TYR A 695 -20.62 14.34 24.65
C TYR A 695 -21.57 15.24 23.86
N ASN A 696 -21.11 15.64 22.69
CA ASN A 696 -21.86 16.34 21.65
C ASN A 696 -22.05 15.40 20.46
N VAL A 697 -23.29 15.33 19.97
CA VAL A 697 -23.69 14.44 18.87
C VAL A 697 -24.01 15.30 17.66
N TYR A 698 -23.41 14.94 16.53
CA TYR A 698 -23.56 15.64 15.26
C TYR A 698 -24.13 14.70 14.21
N ARG A 699 -24.95 15.22 13.30
CA ARG A 699 -25.66 14.45 12.26
C ARG A 699 -25.67 15.17 10.93
N SER A 700 -25.49 14.43 9.84
CA SER A 700 -25.70 14.91 8.47
C SER A 700 -26.28 13.82 7.58
N THR A 701 -26.92 14.21 6.46
CA THR A 701 -27.26 13.30 5.36
C THR A 701 -26.14 13.20 4.33
N THR A 702 -25.04 13.93 4.52
CA THR A 702 -23.84 13.91 3.67
C THR A 702 -22.69 13.27 4.44
N ALA A 703 -22.07 12.25 3.84
CA ALA A 703 -20.87 11.61 4.41
C ALA A 703 -19.69 12.59 4.46
N GLY A 704 -18.82 12.44 5.46
CA GLY A 704 -17.60 13.26 5.62
C GLY A 704 -17.87 14.69 6.07
N PHE A 705 -19.03 14.97 6.68
CA PHE A 705 -19.37 16.31 7.13
C PHE A 705 -18.48 16.76 8.31
N VAL A 706 -18.22 18.06 8.40
CA VAL A 706 -17.46 18.64 9.51
C VAL A 706 -18.40 18.96 10.67
N PRO A 707 -18.18 18.44 11.89
CA PRO A 707 -18.94 18.81 13.07
C PRO A 707 -18.92 20.31 13.32
N SER A 708 -20.10 20.92 13.46
CA SER A 708 -20.29 22.34 13.69
C SER A 708 -21.58 22.60 14.47
N PRO A 709 -21.78 23.80 15.03
CA PRO A 709 -23.07 24.14 15.65
C PRO A 709 -24.29 23.92 14.74
N ALA A 710 -24.13 24.02 13.41
CA ALA A 710 -25.22 23.89 12.45
C ALA A 710 -25.74 22.46 12.28
N ASN A 711 -24.93 21.45 12.60
CA ASN A 711 -25.27 20.02 12.46
C ASN A 711 -25.21 19.27 13.79
N ARG A 712 -25.13 20.01 14.91
CA ARG A 712 -25.18 19.46 16.26
C ARG A 712 -26.63 19.19 16.66
N ILE A 713 -26.94 17.93 16.95
CA ILE A 713 -28.29 17.50 17.35
C ILE A 713 -28.43 17.28 18.86
N ALA A 714 -27.33 17.06 19.57
CA ALA A 714 -27.33 16.98 21.03
C ALA A 714 -26.02 17.52 21.62
N THR A 715 -26.12 18.01 22.86
CA THR A 715 -24.99 18.45 23.69
C THR A 715 -25.24 18.06 25.14
N GLY A 716 -24.19 17.80 25.90
CA GLY A 716 -24.29 17.48 27.33
C GLY A 716 -24.68 16.03 27.63
N VAL A 717 -24.51 15.13 26.65
CA VAL A 717 -24.81 13.70 26.87
C VAL A 717 -23.78 13.13 27.84
N THR A 718 -24.20 12.59 28.98
CA THR A 718 -23.28 12.04 30.00
C THR A 718 -23.13 10.52 29.91
N GLY A 719 -24.03 9.86 29.18
CA GLY A 719 -23.95 8.43 28.88
C GLY A 719 -23.12 8.16 27.62
N THR A 720 -22.96 6.87 27.30
CA THR A 720 -22.23 6.42 26.11
C THR A 720 -23.16 5.94 24.99
N THR A 721 -24.41 6.36 25.03
CA THR A 721 -25.44 6.06 24.04
C THR A 721 -26.34 7.28 23.80
N TYR A 722 -26.93 7.35 22.61
CA TYR A 722 -27.91 8.38 22.25
C TYR A 722 -28.93 7.82 21.27
N ALA A 723 -30.22 8.03 21.52
CA ALA A 723 -31.29 7.66 20.60
C ALA A 723 -31.69 8.91 19.80
N ASP A 724 -31.46 8.90 18.49
CA ASP A 724 -31.96 9.92 17.59
C ASP A 724 -33.33 9.52 17.05
N GLU A 725 -34.35 10.29 17.40
CA GLU A 725 -35.75 10.07 17.02
C GLU A 725 -36.33 11.27 16.25
N ALA A 726 -35.62 12.41 16.20
CA ALA A 726 -36.19 13.70 15.82
C ALA A 726 -35.66 14.18 14.46
N GLY A 727 -36.58 14.44 13.53
CA GLY A 727 -36.23 14.95 12.21
C GLY A 727 -35.51 13.93 11.32
N ILE A 728 -35.67 12.63 11.60
CA ILE A 728 -35.21 11.53 10.77
C ILE A 728 -36.36 10.77 10.11
N THR A 729 -36.17 10.32 8.89
CA THR A 729 -37.19 9.64 8.08
C THR A 729 -36.71 8.27 7.63
N GLY A 730 -37.66 7.32 7.52
CA GLY A 730 -37.40 6.05 6.84
C GLY A 730 -36.94 6.32 5.41
N ASP A 731 -35.98 5.54 4.91
CA ASP A 731 -35.36 5.65 3.58
C ASP A 731 -34.26 6.71 3.40
N THR A 732 -33.85 7.41 4.46
CA THR A 732 -32.70 8.34 4.41
C THR A 732 -31.52 7.80 5.23
N THR A 733 -30.33 7.78 4.63
CA THR A 733 -29.08 7.47 5.35
C THR A 733 -28.64 8.68 6.15
N TYR A 734 -28.40 8.48 7.45
CA TYR A 734 -27.85 9.50 8.33
C TYR A 734 -26.46 9.09 8.80
N TYR A 735 -25.55 10.06 8.79
CA TYR A 735 -24.17 9.95 9.21
C TYR A 735 -23.99 10.70 10.53
N TYR A 736 -23.26 10.10 11.48
CA TYR A 736 -23.07 10.64 12.82
C TYR A 736 -21.60 10.70 13.21
N VAL A 737 -21.24 11.77 13.93
CA VAL A 737 -19.96 11.93 14.62
C VAL A 737 -20.26 12.33 16.06
N VAL A 738 -19.51 11.78 17.00
CA VAL A 738 -19.62 12.12 18.43
C VAL A 738 -18.29 12.71 18.89
N ARG A 739 -18.34 13.77 19.69
CA ARG A 739 -17.16 14.37 20.34
C ARG A 739 -17.36 14.46 21.84
N ALA A 740 -16.31 14.21 22.60
CA ALA A 740 -16.22 14.45 24.02
C ALA A 740 -15.82 15.92 24.28
N ALA A 741 -16.46 16.51 25.27
CA ALA A 741 -16.18 17.83 25.78
C ALA A 741 -15.94 17.78 27.29
N ASP A 742 -14.96 18.55 27.74
CA ASP A 742 -14.71 18.81 29.15
C ASP A 742 -15.53 20.03 29.58
N PRO A 743 -16.58 19.87 30.41
CA PRO A 743 -17.41 20.99 30.83
C PRO A 743 -16.68 21.96 31.77
N ALA A 744 -15.57 21.55 32.42
CA ALA A 744 -14.82 22.41 33.32
C ALA A 744 -13.91 23.41 32.58
N THR A 745 -13.41 23.02 31.40
CA THR A 745 -12.53 23.85 30.58
C THR A 745 -13.22 24.43 29.35
N GLY A 746 -14.36 23.85 28.94
CA GLY A 746 -15.06 24.17 27.70
C GLY A 746 -14.38 23.61 26.44
N VAL A 747 -13.35 22.77 26.60
CA VAL A 747 -12.59 22.20 25.48
C VAL A 747 -13.27 20.93 24.96
N GLU A 748 -13.52 20.88 23.66
CA GLU A 748 -14.01 19.70 22.93
C GLU A 748 -12.85 19.03 22.18
N ASP A 749 -12.89 17.71 22.03
CA ASP A 749 -11.95 16.98 21.19
C ASP A 749 -12.23 17.15 19.69
N ALA A 750 -11.34 16.66 18.84
CA ALA A 750 -11.38 16.87 17.39
C ALA A 750 -11.91 15.67 16.59
N ASN A 751 -12.63 14.72 17.21
CA ASN A 751 -13.06 13.47 16.56
C ASN A 751 -13.78 13.70 15.21
N THR A 752 -13.48 12.81 14.27
CA THR A 752 -14.06 12.75 12.93
C THR A 752 -14.57 11.35 12.56
N LEU A 753 -14.41 10.36 13.45
CA LEU A 753 -14.88 9.00 13.22
C LEU A 753 -16.40 9.00 13.04
N GLN A 754 -16.84 8.39 11.94
CA GLN A 754 -18.21 8.47 11.47
C GLN A 754 -18.85 7.08 11.39
N SER A 755 -20.14 7.00 11.71
CA SER A 755 -20.96 5.81 11.49
C SER A 755 -22.34 6.19 10.94
N SER A 756 -23.03 5.25 10.29
CA SER A 756 -24.29 5.54 9.60
C SER A 756 -25.27 4.38 9.59
N ALA A 757 -26.56 4.72 9.51
CA ALA A 757 -27.65 3.77 9.33
C ALA A 757 -28.84 4.44 8.61
N VAL A 758 -29.77 3.61 8.13
CA VAL A 758 -31.09 4.02 7.63
C VAL A 758 -32.14 3.55 8.65
N PRO A 759 -32.97 4.43 9.22
CA PRO A 759 -34.03 4.01 10.14
C PRO A 759 -35.15 3.28 9.37
N THR A 760 -35.73 2.26 9.98
CA THR A 760 -36.90 1.56 9.43
C THR A 760 -37.95 1.33 10.51
N GLY A 761 -39.14 0.95 10.08
CA GLY A 761 -40.22 0.46 10.93
C GLY A 761 -39.93 -0.92 11.52
N PRO A 762 -40.91 -1.48 12.26
CA PRO A 762 -40.88 -2.85 12.78
C PRO A 762 -40.50 -3.86 11.70
N ILE A 763 -39.50 -4.67 12.02
CA ILE A 763 -39.03 -5.73 11.13
C ILE A 763 -39.91 -6.97 11.37
N THR A 764 -40.59 -7.42 10.32
CA THR A 764 -41.29 -8.71 10.32
C THR A 764 -40.51 -9.75 9.55
N ASN A 765 -40.59 -11.01 9.98
CA ASN A 765 -40.03 -12.13 9.23
C ASN A 765 -41.06 -12.65 8.24
N ALA A 766 -40.63 -12.85 6.99
CA ALA A 766 -41.41 -13.46 5.95
C ALA A 766 -40.68 -14.68 5.36
N SER A 767 -41.39 -15.44 4.54
CA SER A 767 -40.82 -16.48 3.69
C SER A 767 -41.43 -16.34 2.31
N TRP A 768 -40.66 -16.64 1.28
CA TRP A 768 -41.17 -16.76 -0.07
C TRP A 768 -40.66 -18.06 -0.70
N THR A 769 -41.49 -18.62 -1.58
CA THR A 769 -41.20 -19.84 -2.32
C THR A 769 -41.55 -19.61 -3.78
N ASP A 770 -40.64 -19.99 -4.68
CA ASP A 770 -40.91 -20.13 -6.11
C ASP A 770 -40.86 -21.61 -6.48
N THR A 771 -42.01 -22.17 -6.85
CA THR A 771 -42.20 -23.54 -7.34
C THR A 771 -42.06 -23.65 -8.86
N PHE A 772 -41.84 -22.52 -9.54
CA PHE A 772 -41.67 -22.43 -10.99
C PHE A 772 -42.86 -22.93 -11.82
N GLU A 773 -44.10 -22.75 -11.35
CA GLU A 773 -45.30 -23.27 -12.04
C GLU A 773 -46.14 -22.20 -12.77
N ALA A 774 -45.99 -20.93 -12.42
CA ALA A 774 -46.85 -19.87 -12.96
C ALA A 774 -46.56 -19.54 -14.44
N THR A 775 -47.46 -20.00 -15.31
CA THR A 775 -47.50 -19.63 -16.74
C THR A 775 -47.61 -18.11 -16.96
N SER A 776 -48.37 -17.40 -16.13
CA SER A 776 -48.51 -15.93 -16.23
C SER A 776 -47.23 -15.16 -15.84
N GLY A 777 -46.31 -15.78 -15.09
CA GLY A 777 -45.02 -15.22 -14.70
C GLY A 777 -43.85 -15.67 -15.57
N GLY A 778 -44.11 -16.35 -16.69
CA GLY A 778 -43.04 -16.90 -17.54
C GLY A 778 -42.28 -18.07 -16.93
N GLY A 779 -42.94 -18.80 -16.02
CA GLY A 779 -42.40 -19.92 -15.25
C GLY A 779 -41.87 -19.55 -13.86
N PHE A 780 -42.26 -18.38 -13.33
CA PHE A 780 -41.91 -17.92 -11.97
C PHE A 780 -43.16 -17.52 -11.21
N ASP A 781 -43.34 -18.06 -10.02
CA ASP A 781 -44.47 -17.71 -9.15
C ASP A 781 -44.29 -16.32 -8.52
N LEU A 782 -43.03 -15.89 -8.36
CA LEU A 782 -42.67 -14.61 -7.78
C LEU A 782 -42.12 -13.64 -8.84
N PRO A 783 -42.53 -12.36 -8.81
CA PRO A 783 -41.96 -11.36 -9.70
C PRO A 783 -40.50 -11.02 -9.30
N GLY A 784 -39.67 -10.70 -10.30
CA GLY A 784 -38.29 -10.23 -10.09
C GLY A 784 -37.19 -11.27 -10.40
N TRP A 785 -37.56 -12.51 -10.70
CA TRP A 785 -36.65 -13.49 -11.26
C TRP A 785 -36.21 -13.10 -12.68
N THR A 786 -34.96 -13.42 -13.00
CA THR A 786 -34.39 -13.20 -14.34
C THR A 786 -33.59 -14.40 -14.78
N ARG A 787 -33.58 -14.69 -16.09
CA ARG A 787 -32.70 -15.70 -16.69
C ARG A 787 -31.97 -15.12 -17.89
N ASN A 788 -30.65 -15.22 -17.92
CA ASN A 788 -29.82 -14.60 -18.95
C ASN A 788 -28.73 -15.56 -19.43
N ILE A 789 -28.37 -15.40 -20.70
CA ILE A 789 -27.14 -15.95 -21.26
C ILE A 789 -26.07 -14.87 -21.12
N ILE A 790 -24.94 -15.21 -20.53
CA ILE A 790 -23.77 -14.34 -20.50
C ILE A 790 -22.90 -14.62 -21.73
N ASN A 791 -22.68 -15.89 -22.06
CA ASN A 791 -21.87 -16.29 -23.20
C ASN A 791 -22.27 -17.70 -23.72
N GLY A 792 -22.50 -17.85 -25.02
CA GLY A 792 -22.72 -19.16 -25.66
C GLY A 792 -23.94 -19.96 -25.16
N GLY A 793 -24.21 -21.10 -25.80
CA GLY A 793 -25.30 -22.01 -25.40
C GLY A 793 -26.73 -21.46 -25.56
N SER A 794 -27.67 -22.07 -24.83
CA SER A 794 -29.09 -21.67 -24.75
C SER A 794 -29.45 -21.26 -23.33
N ASN A 795 -30.41 -20.36 -23.18
CA ASN A 795 -30.85 -19.89 -21.87
C ASN A 795 -31.50 -21.04 -21.06
N TRP A 796 -31.65 -20.85 -19.75
CA TRP A 796 -32.37 -21.76 -18.88
C TRP A 796 -33.74 -22.10 -19.47
N THR A 797 -34.05 -23.39 -19.54
CA THR A 797 -35.24 -23.94 -20.20
C THR A 797 -36.27 -24.39 -19.17
N TRP A 798 -37.53 -24.00 -19.38
CA TRP A 798 -38.64 -24.41 -18.51
C TRP A 798 -39.02 -25.84 -18.86
N SER A 799 -38.59 -26.77 -18.00
CA SER A 799 -38.57 -28.20 -18.28
C SER A 799 -39.73 -28.90 -17.60
N THR A 800 -40.43 -29.78 -18.31
CA THR A 800 -41.39 -30.74 -17.71
C THR A 800 -40.72 -32.04 -17.27
N VAL A 801 -39.40 -32.13 -17.40
CA VAL A 801 -38.58 -33.33 -17.14
C VAL A 801 -37.74 -33.08 -15.90
N ARG A 802 -37.82 -34.01 -14.93
CA ARG A 802 -37.15 -33.96 -13.59
C ARG A 802 -37.52 -32.69 -12.80
N ARG A 803 -38.42 -32.88 -11.82
CA ARG A 803 -39.04 -31.86 -10.97
C ARG A 803 -39.28 -32.47 -9.59
N HIS A 804 -39.30 -31.63 -8.57
CA HIS A 804 -39.55 -32.01 -7.18
C HIS A 804 -41.04 -31.90 -6.86
N ASP A 805 -41.63 -30.73 -7.06
CA ASP A 805 -43.08 -30.49 -6.96
C ASP A 805 -43.67 -30.04 -8.31
N GLY A 806 -44.99 -29.89 -8.37
CA GLY A 806 -45.68 -29.38 -9.56
C GLY A 806 -45.46 -30.18 -10.86
N THR A 807 -45.31 -29.44 -11.97
CA THR A 807 -45.17 -29.94 -13.34
C THR A 807 -43.89 -29.51 -14.04
N HIS A 808 -43.16 -28.51 -13.54
CA HIS A 808 -41.98 -27.92 -14.18
C HIS A 808 -40.76 -27.81 -13.24
N SER A 809 -39.61 -27.53 -13.84
CA SER A 809 -38.36 -27.10 -13.19
C SER A 809 -37.55 -26.26 -14.18
N TRP A 810 -36.47 -25.61 -13.73
CA TRP A 810 -35.54 -24.92 -14.63
C TRP A 810 -34.34 -25.79 -14.95
N LEU A 811 -34.07 -25.98 -16.24
CA LEU A 811 -32.92 -26.73 -16.76
C LEU A 811 -31.87 -25.79 -17.34
N ALA A 812 -30.65 -25.86 -16.81
CA ALA A 812 -29.43 -25.43 -17.47
C ALA A 812 -28.84 -26.61 -18.25
N GLN A 813 -28.83 -26.55 -19.58
CA GLN A 813 -28.37 -27.66 -20.42
C GLN A 813 -26.85 -27.65 -20.55
N ASP A 814 -26.23 -28.79 -20.26
CA ASP A 814 -24.79 -28.99 -20.47
C ASP A 814 -24.50 -29.34 -21.94
N VAL A 815 -23.64 -28.58 -22.60
CA VAL A 815 -23.49 -28.59 -24.08
C VAL A 815 -22.03 -28.68 -24.51
N GLY A 816 -21.78 -29.32 -25.67
CA GLY A 816 -20.44 -29.48 -26.26
C GLY A 816 -19.91 -28.26 -26.99
N SER A 817 -20.00 -27.12 -26.31
CA SER A 817 -19.47 -25.82 -26.71
C SER A 817 -19.54 -24.89 -25.52
N THR A 818 -18.62 -23.92 -25.43
CA THR A 818 -18.56 -23.01 -24.28
C THR A 818 -19.92 -22.34 -24.02
N SER A 819 -20.41 -22.45 -22.79
CA SER A 819 -21.69 -21.86 -22.36
C SER A 819 -21.61 -21.24 -20.97
N ASP A 820 -22.43 -20.22 -20.74
CA ASP A 820 -22.53 -19.44 -19.50
C ASP A 820 -23.95 -18.88 -19.37
N MET A 821 -24.68 -19.41 -18.38
CA MET A 821 -26.09 -19.14 -18.18
C MET A 821 -26.43 -18.96 -16.70
N VAL A 822 -27.26 -17.96 -16.42
CA VAL A 822 -27.66 -17.60 -15.05
C VAL A 822 -29.17 -17.56 -14.87
N LEU A 823 -29.61 -18.05 -13.73
CA LEU A 823 -30.96 -17.90 -13.19
C LEU A 823 -30.85 -17.13 -11.87
N ALA A 824 -31.36 -15.90 -11.80
CA ALA A 824 -31.17 -15.01 -10.65
C ALA A 824 -32.49 -14.64 -9.96
N SER A 825 -32.47 -14.62 -8.62
CA SER A 825 -33.59 -14.32 -7.76
C SER A 825 -33.94 -12.82 -7.73
N PRO A 826 -35.14 -12.47 -7.23
CA PRO A 826 -35.42 -11.14 -6.69
C PRO A 826 -34.47 -10.80 -5.53
N ALA A 827 -34.36 -9.51 -5.20
CA ALA A 827 -33.64 -9.06 -4.03
C ALA A 827 -34.45 -9.26 -2.75
N PHE A 828 -33.80 -9.66 -1.66
CA PHE A 828 -34.42 -9.84 -0.36
C PHE A 828 -33.44 -9.46 0.76
N ARG A 829 -33.96 -9.04 1.91
CA ARG A 829 -33.12 -8.70 3.07
C ARG A 829 -32.89 -9.94 3.95
N VAL A 830 -31.64 -10.18 4.30
CA VAL A 830 -31.22 -11.29 5.16
C VAL A 830 -31.20 -10.82 6.62
N GLY A 831 -31.86 -11.57 7.49
CA GLY A 831 -31.74 -11.46 8.95
C GLY A 831 -30.95 -12.62 9.56
N PRO A 832 -30.68 -12.58 10.87
CA PRO A 832 -29.86 -13.58 11.57
C PRO A 832 -30.37 -15.02 11.51
N ALA A 833 -31.65 -15.23 11.17
CA ALA A 833 -32.28 -16.54 11.06
C ALA A 833 -32.62 -16.95 9.62
N THR A 834 -32.21 -16.15 8.61
CA THR A 834 -32.58 -16.40 7.22
C THR A 834 -31.89 -17.64 6.68
N THR A 835 -32.66 -18.51 6.03
CA THR A 835 -32.13 -19.72 5.38
C THR A 835 -32.64 -19.84 3.96
N LEU A 836 -31.79 -20.32 3.06
CA LEU A 836 -32.17 -20.72 1.71
C LEU A 836 -32.33 -22.23 1.64
N SER A 837 -33.32 -22.71 0.89
CA SER A 837 -33.36 -24.08 0.40
C SER A 837 -33.82 -24.13 -1.05
N PHE A 838 -33.34 -25.12 -1.80
CA PHE A 838 -33.83 -25.42 -3.14
C PHE A 838 -33.61 -26.89 -3.46
N TRP A 839 -34.34 -27.41 -4.43
CA TRP A 839 -34.21 -28.79 -4.89
C TRP A 839 -33.46 -28.83 -6.20
N HIS A 840 -32.59 -29.83 -6.36
CA HIS A 840 -31.88 -29.99 -7.62
C HIS A 840 -31.52 -31.44 -7.95
N THR A 841 -31.22 -31.68 -9.22
CA THR A 841 -30.47 -32.86 -9.67
C THR A 841 -29.63 -32.45 -10.87
N TYR A 842 -28.41 -32.99 -10.99
CA TYR A 842 -27.47 -32.57 -12.02
C TYR A 842 -26.62 -33.73 -12.51
N ARG A 843 -26.16 -33.60 -13.75
CA ARG A 843 -25.08 -34.38 -14.32
C ARG A 843 -24.34 -33.51 -15.33
N PHE A 844 -23.14 -33.13 -14.96
CA PHE A 844 -22.21 -32.39 -15.81
C PHE A 844 -21.11 -33.29 -16.35
N GLU A 845 -20.42 -32.87 -17.40
CA GLU A 845 -19.22 -33.54 -17.88
C GLU A 845 -18.11 -33.57 -16.84
N GLY A 846 -17.42 -34.72 -16.79
CA GLY A 846 -16.23 -34.91 -15.97
C GLY A 846 -16.44 -35.81 -14.75
N THR A 847 -15.52 -35.66 -13.80
CA THR A 847 -15.50 -36.36 -12.51
C THR A 847 -15.34 -35.35 -11.37
N THR A 848 -15.49 -35.78 -10.12
CA THR A 848 -15.26 -34.88 -8.97
C THR A 848 -13.81 -34.38 -8.88
N SER A 849 -12.86 -35.04 -9.55
CA SER A 849 -11.44 -34.61 -9.65
C SER A 849 -11.07 -33.95 -11.00
N THR A 850 -11.89 -34.10 -12.03
CA THR A 850 -11.69 -33.51 -13.37
C THR A 850 -13.01 -32.91 -13.84
N CYS A 851 -13.38 -31.83 -13.17
CA CYS A 851 -14.69 -31.18 -13.16
C CYS A 851 -14.78 -30.20 -14.35
N TYR A 852 -14.95 -30.70 -15.58
CA TYR A 852 -14.93 -29.86 -16.79
C TYR A 852 -16.11 -28.89 -16.81
N ASP A 853 -17.30 -29.40 -16.48
CA ASP A 853 -18.55 -28.63 -16.46
C ASP A 853 -19.16 -28.61 -15.06
N GLY A 854 -19.96 -27.57 -14.78
CA GLY A 854 -20.57 -27.44 -13.47
C GLY A 854 -21.53 -26.29 -13.30
N GLY A 855 -22.15 -26.27 -12.12
CA GLY A 855 -23.00 -25.19 -11.65
C GLY A 855 -22.61 -24.71 -10.25
N THR A 856 -22.75 -23.42 -9.97
CA THR A 856 -22.46 -22.81 -8.67
C THR A 856 -23.60 -21.89 -8.22
N LEU A 857 -23.66 -21.60 -6.92
CA LEU A 857 -24.59 -20.64 -6.33
C LEU A 857 -23.81 -19.37 -5.97
N GLU A 858 -24.27 -18.24 -6.47
CA GLU A 858 -23.61 -16.95 -6.29
C GLU A 858 -24.55 -15.91 -5.67
N TYR A 859 -23.97 -14.88 -5.05
CA TYR A 859 -24.69 -13.76 -4.45
C TYR A 859 -24.10 -12.41 -4.86
N THR A 860 -24.90 -11.35 -4.71
CA THR A 860 -24.47 -9.95 -4.86
C THR A 860 -25.15 -9.05 -3.82
N LEU A 861 -24.42 -8.02 -3.35
CA LEU A 861 -24.90 -7.00 -2.41
C LEU A 861 -25.16 -5.65 -3.09
N ASP A 862 -24.54 -5.40 -4.24
CA ASP A 862 -24.56 -4.14 -4.99
C ASP A 862 -25.30 -4.28 -6.34
N GLY A 863 -25.59 -5.51 -6.76
CA GLY A 863 -26.20 -5.83 -8.06
C GLY A 863 -25.20 -5.91 -9.21
N THR A 864 -23.92 -5.62 -8.99
CA THR A 864 -22.87 -5.57 -10.02
C THR A 864 -21.82 -6.65 -9.84
N MET A 865 -21.37 -6.93 -8.61
CA MET A 865 -20.36 -7.93 -8.33
C MET A 865 -21.00 -9.20 -7.78
N TRP A 866 -20.68 -10.35 -8.39
CA TRP A 866 -21.17 -11.66 -7.97
C TRP A 866 -20.05 -12.52 -7.37
N MET A 867 -20.31 -13.06 -6.18
CA MET A 867 -19.41 -13.91 -5.41
C MET A 867 -20.04 -15.29 -5.20
N VAL A 868 -19.23 -16.35 -5.14
CA VAL A 868 -19.71 -17.70 -4.83
C VAL A 868 -20.13 -17.74 -3.36
N VAL A 869 -21.32 -18.30 -3.07
CA VAL A 869 -21.77 -18.53 -1.70
C VAL A 869 -20.76 -19.47 -1.02
N PRO A 870 -20.17 -19.10 0.13
CA PRO A 870 -19.16 -19.90 0.81
C PRO A 870 -19.59 -21.34 1.08
N SER A 871 -18.68 -22.31 0.89
CA SER A 871 -18.97 -23.73 1.17
C SER A 871 -19.36 -23.98 2.63
N SER A 872 -18.89 -23.13 3.55
CA SER A 872 -19.19 -23.17 4.99
C SER A 872 -20.65 -22.92 5.32
N ASP A 873 -21.39 -22.24 4.45
CA ASP A 873 -22.76 -21.82 4.74
C ASP A 873 -23.78 -22.89 4.36
N PHE A 874 -23.35 -23.90 3.59
CA PHE A 874 -24.19 -25.04 3.22
C PHE A 874 -24.37 -25.98 4.41
N THR A 875 -25.59 -26.08 4.91
CA THR A 875 -25.96 -27.04 5.96
C THR A 875 -26.31 -28.42 5.40
N SER A 876 -26.60 -28.51 4.09
CA SER A 876 -26.79 -29.78 3.36
C SER A 876 -26.65 -29.54 1.84
N GLY A 877 -26.17 -30.55 1.10
CA GLY A 877 -26.13 -30.52 -0.36
C GLY A 877 -25.09 -29.57 -0.96
N GLY A 878 -24.00 -29.28 -0.24
CA GLY A 878 -22.92 -28.40 -0.70
C GLY A 878 -22.19 -28.87 -1.96
N TYR A 879 -21.24 -28.06 -2.41
CA TYR A 879 -20.48 -28.29 -3.65
C TYR A 879 -19.68 -29.60 -3.63
N THR A 880 -19.62 -30.27 -4.78
CA THR A 880 -18.92 -31.55 -4.94
C THR A 880 -17.50 -31.43 -5.47
N GLY A 881 -17.12 -30.29 -6.05
CA GLY A 881 -15.80 -30.09 -6.64
C GLY A 881 -15.51 -28.64 -7.00
N THR A 882 -14.38 -28.44 -7.67
CA THR A 882 -13.94 -27.14 -8.21
C THR A 882 -13.90 -27.27 -9.73
N ILE A 883 -14.60 -26.36 -10.42
CA ILE A 883 -14.72 -26.37 -11.89
C ILE A 883 -13.33 -26.09 -12.49
N ASN A 884 -12.95 -26.88 -13.48
CA ASN A 884 -11.60 -26.90 -14.03
C ASN A 884 -11.29 -25.59 -14.79
N PRO A 885 -10.18 -24.88 -14.50
CA PRO A 885 -9.86 -23.62 -15.16
C PRO A 885 -9.28 -23.77 -16.57
N PHE A 886 -8.80 -24.95 -16.96
CA PHE A 886 -7.96 -25.12 -18.17
C PHE A 886 -8.74 -25.37 -19.47
N TYR A 887 -10.05 -25.62 -19.40
CA TYR A 887 -10.84 -26.08 -20.55
C TYR A 887 -11.84 -25.04 -21.06
N THR A 888 -11.58 -23.75 -20.85
CA THR A 888 -12.43 -22.61 -21.31
C THR A 888 -13.81 -22.51 -20.67
N ASN A 889 -14.15 -23.35 -19.69
CA ASN A 889 -15.37 -23.19 -18.93
C ASN A 889 -15.35 -21.81 -18.22
N PRO A 890 -16.34 -20.93 -18.45
CA PRO A 890 -16.37 -19.57 -17.87
C PRO A 890 -16.44 -19.54 -16.34
N LEU A 891 -16.76 -20.68 -15.71
CA LEU A 891 -16.79 -20.86 -14.26
C LEU A 891 -15.50 -21.48 -13.69
N GLY A 892 -14.46 -21.65 -14.50
CA GLY A 892 -13.17 -22.19 -14.10
C GLY A 892 -12.63 -21.60 -12.80
N GLY A 893 -12.15 -22.46 -11.90
CA GLY A 893 -11.65 -22.12 -10.58
C GLY A 893 -12.72 -21.95 -9.48
N ARG A 894 -14.02 -21.92 -9.82
CA ARG A 894 -15.10 -21.77 -8.82
C ARG A 894 -15.49 -23.10 -8.18
N ARG A 895 -15.84 -23.05 -6.89
CA ARG A 895 -16.51 -24.17 -6.19
C ARG A 895 -17.91 -24.37 -6.79
N GLY A 896 -18.27 -25.61 -7.07
CA GLY A 896 -19.54 -25.94 -7.73
C GLY A 896 -19.95 -27.39 -7.59
N TRP A 897 -21.16 -27.67 -8.06
CA TRP A 897 -21.63 -29.01 -8.35
C TRP A 897 -21.13 -29.44 -9.71
N CYS A 898 -20.34 -30.51 -9.71
CA CYS A 898 -19.88 -31.16 -10.92
C CYS A 898 -19.81 -32.66 -10.77
N ALA A 899 -19.59 -33.33 -11.91
CA ALA A 899 -19.99 -34.71 -12.09
C ALA A 899 -21.46 -34.88 -11.68
N GLY A 900 -21.81 -36.00 -11.04
CA GLY A 900 -23.18 -36.25 -10.58
C GLY A 900 -23.95 -37.24 -11.46
N THR A 901 -25.21 -37.46 -11.11
CA THR A 901 -26.11 -38.36 -11.83
C THR A 901 -27.52 -37.82 -11.79
N ILE A 902 -28.25 -37.97 -12.89
CA ILE A 902 -29.67 -37.60 -12.94
C ILE A 902 -30.48 -38.65 -12.20
N GLY A 903 -31.04 -38.25 -11.06
CA GLY A 903 -31.82 -39.09 -10.15
C GLY A 903 -33.08 -38.40 -9.63
N THR A 904 -33.53 -38.80 -8.45
CA THR A 904 -34.50 -38.02 -7.67
C THR A 904 -33.84 -36.72 -7.24
N MET A 905 -34.58 -35.60 -7.26
CA MET A 905 -34.05 -34.33 -6.77
C MET A 905 -33.72 -34.41 -5.28
N THR A 906 -32.64 -33.75 -4.90
CA THR A 906 -32.17 -33.63 -3.52
C THR A 906 -32.23 -32.17 -3.08
N GLN A 907 -32.51 -31.95 -1.80
CA GLN A 907 -32.59 -30.60 -1.25
C GLN A 907 -31.20 -30.09 -0.83
N VAL A 908 -30.89 -28.87 -1.23
CA VAL A 908 -29.78 -28.06 -0.75
C VAL A 908 -30.32 -27.08 0.29
N THR A 909 -29.58 -26.87 1.38
CA THR A 909 -29.92 -25.91 2.42
C THR A 909 -28.70 -25.06 2.79
N VAL A 910 -28.91 -23.76 2.97
CA VAL A 910 -27.86 -22.77 3.24
C VAL A 910 -28.28 -21.86 4.39
N ASN A 911 -27.40 -21.66 5.36
CA ASN A 911 -27.57 -20.75 6.49
C ASN A 911 -27.06 -19.34 6.14
N LEU A 912 -27.89 -18.53 5.49
CA LEU A 912 -27.53 -17.15 5.13
C LEU A 912 -27.43 -16.23 6.36
N GLY A 913 -28.24 -16.48 7.40
CA GLY A 913 -28.23 -15.67 8.63
C GLY A 913 -27.02 -15.89 9.54
N GLY A 914 -26.19 -16.90 9.25
CA GLY A 914 -24.97 -17.19 10.00
C GLY A 914 -23.74 -16.44 9.51
N ASP A 915 -23.77 -15.87 8.31
CA ASP A 915 -22.63 -15.15 7.72
C ASP A 915 -22.83 -13.63 7.86
N ALA A 916 -21.85 -12.98 8.49
CA ALA A 916 -21.80 -11.53 8.68
C ALA A 916 -21.79 -10.74 7.35
N ASN A 917 -21.41 -11.38 6.24
CA ASN A 917 -21.48 -10.78 4.90
C ASN A 917 -22.92 -10.58 4.42
N PHE A 918 -23.87 -11.38 4.90
CA PHE A 918 -25.27 -11.33 4.46
C PHE A 918 -26.18 -10.62 5.46
N VAL A 919 -25.98 -10.85 6.76
CA VAL A 919 -26.89 -10.38 7.81
C VAL A 919 -27.09 -8.86 7.74
N GLU A 920 -28.34 -8.43 7.82
CA GLU A 920 -28.80 -7.05 7.71
C GLU A 920 -28.57 -6.37 6.35
N ARG A 921 -28.20 -7.14 5.31
CA ARG A 921 -28.00 -6.66 3.94
C ARG A 921 -29.11 -7.14 3.00
N THR A 922 -29.29 -6.40 1.90
CA THR A 922 -30.11 -6.82 0.77
C THR A 922 -29.25 -7.66 -0.18
N VAL A 923 -29.69 -8.88 -0.46
CA VAL A 923 -28.96 -9.87 -1.26
C VAL A 923 -29.78 -10.26 -2.47
N ARG A 924 -29.12 -10.50 -3.61
CA ARG A 924 -29.68 -11.31 -4.72
C ARG A 924 -28.84 -12.57 -4.87
N LEU A 925 -29.48 -13.69 -5.18
CA LEU A 925 -28.83 -14.96 -5.46
C LEU A 925 -28.93 -15.32 -6.94
N ARG A 926 -28.00 -16.11 -7.46
CA ARG A 926 -28.12 -16.73 -8.78
C ARG A 926 -27.54 -18.14 -8.83
N TRP A 927 -28.23 -19.00 -9.57
CA TRP A 927 -27.76 -20.31 -9.99
C TRP A 927 -27.06 -20.13 -11.33
N HIS A 928 -25.77 -20.45 -11.37
CA HIS A 928 -24.88 -20.14 -12.48
C HIS A 928 -24.29 -21.43 -13.03
N ALA A 929 -24.54 -21.74 -14.30
CA ALA A 929 -24.05 -22.96 -14.94
C ALA A 929 -23.19 -22.61 -16.15
N GLY A 930 -22.14 -23.39 -16.38
CA GLY A 930 -21.27 -23.23 -17.53
C GLY A 930 -20.71 -24.54 -18.04
N SER A 931 -20.49 -24.58 -19.35
CA SER A 931 -19.85 -25.70 -20.06
C SER A 931 -18.57 -25.24 -20.74
N ASP A 932 -17.65 -26.17 -20.91
CA ASP A 932 -16.39 -26.05 -21.61
C ASP A 932 -16.60 -26.13 -23.15
N TYR A 933 -15.54 -26.17 -23.96
CA TYR A 933 -15.67 -26.16 -25.42
C TYR A 933 -16.02 -27.51 -26.06
N THR A 934 -16.05 -28.62 -25.31
CA THR A 934 -16.21 -29.97 -25.87
C THR A 934 -16.80 -30.98 -24.90
N GLY A 935 -17.68 -31.83 -25.44
CA GLY A 935 -18.33 -32.88 -24.67
C GLY A 935 -19.59 -32.35 -23.98
N SER A 936 -20.49 -33.25 -23.61
CA SER A 936 -21.82 -32.81 -23.17
C SER A 936 -22.45 -33.83 -22.27
N SER A 937 -23.31 -33.35 -21.39
CA SER A 937 -24.10 -34.17 -20.51
C SER A 937 -25.55 -33.69 -20.45
N THR A 938 -26.26 -34.00 -19.36
CA THR A 938 -27.67 -33.58 -19.21
C THR A 938 -27.79 -32.15 -18.68
N GLY A 939 -26.89 -31.74 -17.79
CA GLY A 939 -26.94 -30.44 -17.12
C GLY A 939 -27.67 -30.48 -15.78
N TRP A 940 -28.28 -29.37 -15.40
CA TRP A 940 -28.73 -29.10 -14.03
C TRP A 940 -30.17 -28.64 -13.96
N PHE A 941 -30.99 -29.40 -13.24
CA PHE A 941 -32.36 -29.04 -12.91
C PHE A 941 -32.41 -28.41 -11.52
N VAL A 942 -33.02 -27.23 -11.42
CA VAL A 942 -33.29 -26.51 -10.16
C VAL A 942 -34.79 -26.32 -10.01
N ASP A 943 -35.29 -26.53 -8.80
CA ASP A 943 -36.70 -26.49 -8.49
C ASP A 943 -36.98 -26.04 -7.05
N THR A 944 -38.21 -25.61 -6.78
CA THR A 944 -38.73 -25.22 -5.45
C THR A 944 -37.74 -24.39 -4.61
N VAL A 945 -37.46 -23.16 -5.02
CA VAL A 945 -36.55 -22.26 -4.28
C VAL A 945 -37.32 -21.58 -3.15
N THR A 946 -36.90 -21.78 -1.90
CA THR A 946 -37.50 -21.15 -0.72
C THR A 946 -36.46 -20.38 0.08
N VAL A 947 -36.72 -19.11 0.34
CA VAL A 947 -36.01 -18.33 1.37
C VAL A 947 -36.94 -18.14 2.55
N SER A 948 -36.50 -18.58 3.73
CA SER A 948 -37.26 -18.49 4.98
C SER A 948 -36.65 -17.48 5.94
N ASN A 949 -37.49 -16.86 6.77
CA ASN A 949 -37.11 -15.85 7.76
C ASN A 949 -36.37 -14.66 7.17
N LEU A 950 -36.76 -14.19 5.98
CA LEU A 950 -36.26 -12.93 5.44
C LEU A 950 -36.84 -11.75 6.19
N GLU A 951 -36.06 -10.69 6.32
CA GLU A 951 -36.52 -9.49 6.99
C GLU A 951 -37.31 -8.59 6.04
N THR A 952 -38.47 -8.15 6.51
CA THR A 952 -39.33 -7.20 5.80
C THR A 952 -39.51 -5.98 6.70
N PRO A 953 -38.67 -4.94 6.52
CA PRO A 953 -38.81 -3.72 7.29
C PRO A 953 -40.10 -3.00 6.88
N ALA A 954 -40.95 -2.67 7.85
CA ALA A 954 -42.05 -1.74 7.63
C ALA A 954 -41.52 -0.30 7.47
N SER A 955 -42.38 0.63 7.02
CA SER A 955 -42.08 2.05 7.17
C SER A 955 -42.24 2.47 8.64
N CYS A 956 -41.33 3.31 9.13
CA CYS A 956 -41.47 3.97 10.41
C CYS A 956 -42.20 5.30 10.26
N ALA A 957 -42.91 5.72 11.30
CA ALA A 957 -43.48 7.05 11.37
C ALA A 957 -42.40 8.06 11.77
N THR A 958 -42.26 9.15 11.02
CA THR A 958 -41.40 10.28 11.38
C THR A 958 -41.93 10.97 12.64
N ALA A 959 -41.08 11.23 13.62
CA ALA A 959 -41.42 12.15 14.70
C ALA A 959 -41.36 13.61 14.16
N CYS A 960 -42.52 14.30 14.14
CA CYS A 960 -42.75 15.67 13.63
C CYS A 960 -41.83 16.74 14.30
N THR A 961 -41.27 17.71 13.56
CA THR A 961 -40.56 18.95 14.06
C THR A 961 -40.93 20.24 13.27
N ALA A 962 -40.78 21.42 13.92
CA ALA A 962 -41.48 22.72 13.74
C ALA A 962 -41.50 23.41 12.35
N ALA A 963 -42.36 24.44 12.20
CA ALA A 963 -42.56 25.20 10.95
C ALA A 963 -41.34 26.07 10.55
N ALA A 964 -41.09 26.21 9.24
CA ALA A 964 -40.00 27.02 8.71
C ALA A 964 -40.17 28.53 8.98
N SER A 965 -39.05 29.25 9.19
CA SER A 965 -39.06 30.71 9.39
C SER A 965 -39.71 31.44 8.20
N PRO A 966 -40.77 32.24 8.43
CA PRO A 966 -41.52 32.96 7.40
C PRO A 966 -40.74 34.15 6.83
N THR A 967 -41.04 34.49 5.57
CA THR A 967 -40.56 35.73 4.93
C THR A 967 -41.68 36.75 4.85
N VAL A 968 -41.33 38.02 5.06
CA VAL A 968 -42.24 39.17 4.94
C VAL A 968 -42.15 39.74 3.53
N VAL A 969 -43.27 39.85 2.82
CA VAL A 969 -43.35 40.49 1.50
C VAL A 969 -44.21 41.75 1.58
N TYR A 970 -43.64 42.89 1.17
CA TYR A 970 -44.34 44.16 1.08
C TYR A 970 -44.99 44.34 -0.29
N ALA A 971 -46.25 44.78 -0.32
CA ALA A 971 -46.93 45.20 -1.56
C ALA A 971 -47.12 46.72 -1.62
N THR A 972 -47.75 47.35 -0.62
CA THR A 972 -47.72 48.79 -0.31
C THR A 972 -48.30 49.02 1.11
N LEU A 973 -48.10 50.20 1.72
CA LEU A 973 -48.69 50.58 3.03
C LEU A 973 -50.24 50.57 3.04
N ALA A 974 -50.89 50.62 1.88
CA ALA A 974 -52.35 50.53 1.78
C ALA A 974 -52.88 49.09 1.76
N ASP A 975 -52.02 48.11 1.44
CA ASP A 975 -52.40 46.70 1.21
C ASP A 975 -52.02 45.74 2.37
N GLY A 976 -51.35 46.26 3.41
CA GLY A 976 -50.90 45.51 4.59
C GLY A 976 -49.64 44.65 4.38
N LEU A 977 -49.01 44.26 5.50
CA LEU A 977 -47.90 43.32 5.60
C LEU A 977 -48.37 41.90 5.21
N LYS A 978 -47.70 41.24 4.26
CA LYS A 978 -48.03 39.87 3.88
C LYS A 978 -46.95 38.91 4.34
N VAL A 979 -47.36 37.78 4.91
CA VAL A 979 -46.45 36.75 5.43
C VAL A 979 -46.88 35.38 4.92
N SER A 980 -45.91 34.52 4.64
CA SER A 980 -46.16 33.14 4.28
C SER A 980 -44.94 32.29 4.63
N SER A 981 -45.16 31.11 5.21
CA SER A 981 -44.17 30.04 5.31
C SER A 981 -44.82 28.69 5.07
N THR A 982 -44.02 27.80 4.52
CA THR A 982 -44.46 26.47 4.12
C THR A 982 -44.55 25.57 5.35
N GLY A 983 -45.68 24.87 5.47
CA GLY A 983 -45.94 23.98 6.59
C GLY A 983 -46.43 24.69 7.85
N ALA A 984 -46.64 26.01 7.82
CA ALA A 984 -47.21 26.79 8.90
C ALA A 984 -48.72 26.61 9.03
N ALA A 985 -49.20 26.36 10.24
CA ALA A 985 -50.60 26.50 10.63
C ALA A 985 -50.97 27.95 11.00
N GLY A 986 -49.97 28.80 11.29
CA GLY A 986 -50.13 30.25 11.46
C GLY A 986 -48.82 30.96 11.84
N TYR A 987 -48.92 32.23 12.23
CA TYR A 987 -47.78 33.16 12.35
C TYR A 987 -47.85 34.12 13.53
N ASP A 988 -46.67 34.43 14.08
CA ASP A 988 -46.46 35.56 14.96
C ASP A 988 -45.77 36.70 14.21
N VAL A 989 -46.15 37.94 14.50
CA VAL A 989 -45.57 39.15 13.88
C VAL A 989 -45.27 40.16 14.97
N VAL A 990 -44.01 40.57 15.07
CA VAL A 990 -43.56 41.66 15.96
C VAL A 990 -43.06 42.85 15.15
N ARG A 991 -43.13 44.04 15.74
CA ARG A 991 -42.62 45.30 15.19
C ARG A 991 -41.76 46.03 16.21
N GLY A 992 -40.78 46.79 15.73
CA GLY A 992 -40.00 47.71 16.57
C GLY A 992 -39.36 48.88 15.83
N SER A 993 -38.81 49.85 16.58
CA SER A 993 -38.15 51.03 16.02
C SER A 993 -36.71 50.78 15.54
N VAL A 994 -36.39 51.24 14.33
CA VAL A 994 -35.02 51.12 13.75
C VAL A 994 -34.02 52.03 14.48
N SER A 995 -34.42 53.23 14.88
CA SER A 995 -33.51 54.17 15.54
C SER A 995 -33.08 53.67 16.93
N THR A 996 -34.00 53.01 17.65
CA THR A 996 -33.70 52.30 18.90
C THR A 996 -32.89 51.03 18.67
N LEU A 997 -33.19 50.26 17.60
CA LEU A 997 -32.46 49.04 17.26
C LEU A 997 -30.96 49.31 17.04
N LEU A 998 -30.63 50.41 16.36
CA LEU A 998 -29.26 50.84 16.10
C LEU A 998 -28.48 51.21 17.38
N GLN A 999 -29.16 51.43 18.50
CA GLN A 999 -28.54 51.81 19.78
C GLN A 999 -28.52 50.68 20.82
N GLY A 1000 -29.39 49.66 20.72
CA GLY A 1000 -29.55 48.68 21.80
C GLY A 1000 -30.06 47.26 21.43
N GLY A 1001 -30.21 46.91 20.15
CA GLY A 1001 -30.60 45.55 19.75
C GLY A 1001 -32.10 45.25 19.89
N PHE A 1002 -32.51 44.01 19.59
CA PHE A 1002 -33.93 43.65 19.47
C PHE A 1002 -34.70 43.67 20.79
N SER A 1003 -34.05 43.46 21.93
CA SER A 1003 -34.73 43.41 23.25
C SER A 1003 -35.27 44.75 23.72
N VAL A 1004 -34.66 45.88 23.32
CA VAL A 1004 -35.13 47.22 23.70
C VAL A 1004 -35.83 47.95 22.56
N SER A 1005 -35.76 47.43 21.33
CA SER A 1005 -36.37 48.05 20.16
C SER A 1005 -37.67 47.40 19.73
N THR A 1006 -38.00 46.18 20.21
CA THR A 1006 -39.29 45.55 19.89
C THR A 1006 -40.38 46.22 20.69
N ASP A 1007 -41.35 46.83 20.01
CA ASP A 1007 -42.35 47.70 20.65
C ASP A 1007 -43.71 47.02 20.80
N VAL A 1008 -44.11 46.14 19.86
CA VAL A 1008 -45.44 45.51 19.90
C VAL A 1008 -45.52 44.18 19.13
N CYS A 1009 -46.36 43.28 19.64
CA CYS A 1009 -46.82 42.10 18.91
C CYS A 1009 -48.09 42.43 18.10
N LEU A 1010 -47.96 42.42 16.78
CA LEU A 1010 -49.05 42.70 15.84
C LEU A 1010 -49.92 41.47 15.55
N ALA A 1011 -49.38 40.27 15.78
CA ALA A 1011 -50.11 39.01 15.61
C ALA A 1011 -49.49 37.90 16.43
N ASN A 1012 -50.33 37.08 17.06
CA ASN A 1012 -49.94 35.87 17.78
C ASN A 1012 -50.75 34.68 17.28
N ASP A 1013 -50.10 33.59 16.92
CA ASP A 1013 -50.64 32.34 16.38
C ASP A 1013 -51.68 32.53 15.25
N ALA A 1014 -51.50 33.54 14.41
CA ALA A 1014 -52.53 33.94 13.48
C ALA A 1014 -52.46 33.12 12.19
N ALA A 1015 -53.54 32.39 11.86
CA ALA A 1015 -53.66 31.63 10.62
C ALA A 1015 -53.83 32.51 9.35
N ARG A 1016 -53.91 33.84 9.53
CA ARG A 1016 -54.02 34.80 8.42
C ARG A 1016 -52.63 35.15 7.87
N THR A 1017 -52.57 35.45 6.58
CA THR A 1017 -51.33 35.77 5.86
C THR A 1017 -51.19 37.25 5.53
N THR A 1018 -52.07 38.12 6.07
CA THR A 1018 -52.03 39.58 5.85
C THR A 1018 -52.38 40.34 7.14
N PHE A 1019 -51.60 41.37 7.45
CA PHE A 1019 -51.66 42.17 8.69
C PHE A 1019 -51.55 43.66 8.37
N VAL A 1020 -52.40 44.49 8.96
CA VAL A 1020 -52.35 45.95 8.76
C VAL A 1020 -51.85 46.58 10.04
N ASP A 1021 -50.79 47.38 9.93
CA ASP A 1021 -50.32 48.21 11.03
C ASP A 1021 -51.01 49.59 10.97
N PRO A 1022 -51.80 49.96 11.98
CA PRO A 1022 -52.50 51.25 11.99
C PRO A 1022 -51.59 52.44 12.33
N ASP A 1023 -50.40 52.21 12.91
CA ASP A 1023 -49.51 53.27 13.37
C ASP A 1023 -48.31 53.41 12.43
N LEU A 1024 -48.06 54.62 11.93
CA LEU A 1024 -46.93 54.91 11.05
C LEU A 1024 -45.85 55.68 11.82
N PRO A 1025 -44.56 55.37 11.58
CA PRO A 1025 -43.49 56.13 12.17
C PRO A 1025 -43.56 57.58 11.70
N VAL A 1026 -43.19 58.51 12.60
CA VAL A 1026 -43.14 59.94 12.28
C VAL A 1026 -42.16 60.19 11.13
N ALA A 1027 -42.41 61.23 10.34
CA ALA A 1027 -41.61 61.52 9.16
C ALA A 1027 -40.12 61.69 9.51
N GLY A 1028 -39.29 60.77 9.01
CA GLY A 1028 -37.85 60.71 9.28
C GLY A 1028 -37.40 59.47 10.05
N ASP A 1029 -38.33 58.71 10.65
CA ASP A 1029 -38.08 57.43 11.32
C ASP A 1029 -38.55 56.23 10.50
N ALA A 1030 -38.16 55.02 10.93
CA ALA A 1030 -38.55 53.76 10.32
C ALA A 1030 -38.76 52.66 11.38
N ASP A 1031 -39.68 51.75 11.08
CA ASP A 1031 -39.94 50.55 11.88
C ASP A 1031 -39.48 49.29 11.14
N TRP A 1032 -39.06 48.27 11.90
CA TRP A 1032 -38.73 46.94 11.44
C TRP A 1032 -39.80 45.93 11.87
N TYR A 1033 -39.88 44.80 11.14
CA TYR A 1033 -40.86 43.73 11.40
C TYR A 1033 -40.16 42.37 11.32
N LEU A 1034 -40.49 41.47 12.24
CA LEU A 1034 -40.04 40.06 12.23
C LEU A 1034 -41.21 39.12 12.44
N VAL A 1035 -41.08 37.92 11.87
CA VAL A 1035 -42.16 36.94 11.84
C VAL A 1035 -41.58 35.56 12.12
N ARG A 1036 -42.29 34.74 12.89
CA ARG A 1036 -42.05 33.30 13.03
C ARG A 1036 -43.32 32.53 12.73
N ALA A 1037 -43.19 31.30 12.24
CA ALA A 1037 -44.33 30.46 11.89
C ALA A 1037 -44.51 29.37 12.95
N PHE A 1038 -45.71 28.82 13.11
CA PHE A 1038 -45.92 27.62 13.92
C PHE A 1038 -46.70 26.57 13.14
N ASN A 1039 -46.56 25.30 13.52
CA ASN A 1039 -47.37 24.20 12.99
C ASN A 1039 -47.64 23.12 14.04
N ALA A 1040 -48.19 21.99 13.61
CA ALA A 1040 -48.47 20.85 14.48
C ALA A 1040 -47.23 20.29 15.20
N CYS A 1041 -46.03 20.66 14.76
CA CYS A 1041 -44.76 20.25 15.35
C CYS A 1041 -44.06 21.35 16.21
N GLY A 1042 -44.64 22.54 16.41
CA GLY A 1042 -44.11 23.61 17.29
C GLY A 1042 -43.98 25.00 16.63
N VAL A 1043 -43.56 26.01 17.41
CA VAL A 1043 -43.28 27.38 16.96
C VAL A 1043 -41.83 27.45 16.44
N GLY A 1044 -41.65 27.99 15.24
CA GLY A 1044 -40.36 28.23 14.60
C GLY A 1044 -39.61 29.42 15.19
N THR A 1045 -38.60 29.90 14.48
CA THR A 1045 -37.67 30.93 14.95
C THR A 1045 -37.87 32.27 14.21
N TYR A 1046 -37.62 33.40 14.89
CA TYR A 1046 -37.46 34.75 14.30
C TYR A 1046 -36.08 34.95 13.66
N ASP A 1047 -35.18 34.00 13.85
CA ASP A 1047 -33.89 33.99 13.19
C ASP A 1047 -34.11 33.81 11.71
N ASP A 1048 -33.46 34.66 10.92
CA ASP A 1048 -33.38 34.46 9.48
C ASP A 1048 -32.32 33.43 9.12
N GLY A 1049 -31.52 32.99 10.11
CA GLY A 1049 -30.48 31.98 9.96
C GLY A 1049 -29.32 32.43 9.07
N SER A 1050 -29.25 33.72 8.73
CA SER A 1050 -28.20 34.26 7.87
C SER A 1050 -26.86 34.32 8.60
N ALA A 1051 -25.76 34.09 7.88
CA ALA A 1051 -24.41 34.22 8.45
C ALA A 1051 -24.08 35.66 8.89
N SER A 1052 -24.79 36.65 8.35
CA SER A 1052 -24.76 38.05 8.78
C SER A 1052 -25.51 38.31 10.08
N GLN A 1053 -26.30 37.34 10.55
CA GLN A 1053 -27.01 37.44 11.80
C GLN A 1053 -26.02 37.29 12.96
N ILE A 1054 -25.78 38.37 13.68
CA ILE A 1054 -24.90 38.40 14.85
C ILE A 1054 -25.68 37.86 16.06
N GLY A 1055 -25.82 36.53 16.14
CA GLY A 1055 -26.50 35.82 17.21
C GLY A 1055 -28.03 35.70 17.06
N SER A 1056 -28.65 34.83 17.86
CA SER A 1056 -30.10 34.58 17.79
C SER A 1056 -30.91 35.81 18.22
N ARG A 1057 -31.93 36.17 17.43
CA ARG A 1057 -32.94 37.20 17.65
C ARG A 1057 -34.04 36.71 18.58
N ASP A 1058 -34.33 35.41 18.63
CA ASP A 1058 -35.43 34.87 19.44
C ASP A 1058 -35.32 35.25 20.91
N ALA A 1059 -34.14 35.03 21.50
CA ALA A 1059 -33.91 35.32 22.92
C ALA A 1059 -34.01 36.82 23.21
N ALA A 1060 -33.58 37.67 22.27
CA ALA A 1060 -33.65 39.11 22.42
C ALA A 1060 -35.09 39.62 22.28
N ILE A 1061 -35.85 39.15 21.30
CA ILE A 1061 -37.26 39.53 21.09
C ILE A 1061 -38.12 39.05 22.25
N ALA A 1062 -37.93 37.82 22.72
CA ALA A 1062 -38.67 37.26 23.86
C ALA A 1062 -38.43 38.02 25.17
N ALA A 1063 -37.30 38.73 25.29
CA ALA A 1063 -36.98 39.54 26.45
C ALA A 1063 -37.58 40.96 26.40
N SER A 1064 -38.20 41.37 25.28
CA SER A 1064 -38.86 42.68 25.16
C SER A 1064 -40.28 42.67 25.73
N GLU A 1065 -40.72 43.82 26.25
CA GLU A 1065 -42.13 44.06 26.63
C GLU A 1065 -43.10 43.98 25.42
N GLY A 1066 -42.58 44.11 24.19
CA GLY A 1066 -43.34 44.04 22.94
C GLY A 1066 -43.42 42.65 22.29
N ALA A 1067 -42.96 41.59 22.95
CA ALA A 1067 -42.95 40.23 22.39
C ALA A 1067 -44.36 39.65 22.19
N CYS A 1068 -44.50 38.70 21.27
CA CYS A 1068 -45.74 37.92 21.16
C CYS A 1068 -45.85 36.91 22.31
N PRO A 1069 -47.02 36.82 22.99
CA PRO A 1069 -47.23 35.95 24.16
C PRO A 1069 -46.95 34.48 23.93
#